data_AF-A0A8C7VZN7-F1
#
_entry.id   AF-A0A8C7VZN7-F1
#
_cell.length_a   1.000
_cell.length_b   1.000
_cell.length_c   1.000
_cell.angle_alpha   90.00
_cell.angle_beta   90.00
_cell.angle_gamma   90.00
#
_symmetry.space_group_name_H-M   'P 1'
#
loop_
_entity.id
_entity.type
_entity.pdbx_description
1 polymer ?
#
loop_
_entity_poly.entity_id
_entity_poly.type
_entity_poly.pdbx_seq_one_letter_code
_entity_poly.pdbx_strand_id
1 'polypeptide(L)'
;MCVCVCVCVLLLLCHMLGHFLHLPVLSCFLSLVSRGAGGWSPQVTDRQPWLQLDLRDRMEVTAVATQGRYGGSDWVSGYLLLFSDTGRAWKQYRQEDGVGRFAGNVNADGVVHHKLSHSIRSRFLRFVPLDWNPSGWVGLRVEVYGCAYKSYVADFDGRSSLLYRFNQKSMSTVKDVISLSFKSRQAEGVLLHGEGQRGDYITLELHRGKLALYLNLGDGRVAVTLSSLLDDQHWHSVLIERFNKQVNLTVDTHTQHFRTKGEGDSLEVDYELSFGGIPLPGKPGTFLRKNFHGCIENLYYNGINIIDLAKRRKPQIYSGNVTFSCSEPQLVSTTFLSSSSSFLSLPATLSASGGFAVRFQFRTWNPDGLLLSTRLALEPQRLELQISNSRLRLTHHMSAQQKEEVSTGHRVNDGLWHSASLSSRGLQVTMTLDNEPSSTMELGDHMEAGDSLYFGGCPSSSSSDSYCENPTLAFQGCMRLFSINSQPMDLNLVHQGRLGDYKELQFDTCGIHDRCLPNFCEHGGQCSQSWSHFYCDCSGTGYTGATCHNSIYEASCEAYRLTGSSSGLFSIDPDGSGPLGPTQVYCNMTENKVWTVVTHNSTDPVRVQGSTLQKPYMMKFNYSASPEQLMALVARSEQCQQEVVYSCRKSRLFNTWDGSPLSWWVDQGGERRTYWGGFLPGVQQCSCSLEENCMDMNYFCNCDADTDSWANDTGVLSYKEHLPVSEIVIGDTNRTGSEALYRIGPLRCYGDKSVWNAASFYQESSYLHFPTLQAELSADISFYFKTSAPSGVFLENVGLKDFIRVELSSPSVVTFSFDVGNRPVDLAVKSHVPLNDRQWHYVRAERSVKEASLQVDQLPLRFLEAPSEGLLRLRLNSQLFVGGTAARQRGFLGCIRTLTINGVTFNLEERAKMTPGVSAGCPGHCSGSSSLCHNSGRCIEKNSGYVCDCSQSAYGGPSCKEGVSVSFNRESSVTYTFQEPFSVMQNRSFQASSVYRGNSRARENMAFIFMTTQSPAMLLTVSTFSQQYIAVILARNGSLQIWYHLHVDRRPDVFSPRPSSLADGHLHRIRIHREGKDVYLQVSNEYIYKRCRSCENVDEEVMQAGSKGFIGCLSSVQFNHMAPLKAALLNRGSSLVSVRGHLVESNCGAPADSTTSHPLSGKCCYQAAKTNKDNISLHDSAVIGGVVSAVIFITLCVVVVMTRFLYQHRQARRDASIKEKEHQTNLEIACRREAAYQAEPAYRTELEYSMLW
;
A
#
# COMPACT_ATOMS: atom_id res chain seq x y z
N MET A 1 -47.99 -42.21 54.37
CA MET A 1 -46.95 -41.88 55.38
C MET A 1 -46.50 -40.46 55.09
N CYS A 2 -46.51 -39.45 55.94
CA CYS A 2 -46.98 -39.19 57.30
C CYS A 2 -46.60 -37.72 57.54
N VAL A 3 -47.60 -36.89 57.92
CA VAL A 3 -47.51 -35.68 58.79
C VAL A 3 -46.71 -34.47 58.25
N CYS A 4 -47.34 -33.41 57.72
CA CYS A 4 -48.07 -32.26 58.37
C CYS A 4 -47.15 -31.23 59.05
N VAL A 5 -47.05 -29.94 58.64
CA VAL A 5 -48.00 -28.80 58.52
C VAL A 5 -47.87 -27.82 59.70
N CYS A 6 -47.99 -26.51 59.36
CA CYS A 6 -48.18 -25.28 60.16
C CYS A 6 -46.99 -24.31 60.10
N VAL A 7 -47.08 -23.01 59.80
CA VAL A 7 -48.15 -21.98 59.70
C VAL A 7 -47.40 -20.73 59.15
N CYS A 8 -47.79 -19.91 58.16
CA CYS A 8 -49.06 -19.37 57.68
C CYS A 8 -49.77 -18.35 58.60
N VAL A 9 -49.05 -17.65 59.47
CA VAL A 9 -49.57 -16.49 60.24
C VAL A 9 -48.51 -15.39 60.26
N LEU A 10 -48.59 -14.46 59.30
CA LEU A 10 -48.12 -13.05 59.44
C LEU A 10 -48.34 -12.17 58.18
N LEU A 11 -49.11 -12.63 57.18
CA LEU A 11 -49.50 -11.78 56.04
C LEU A 11 -51.00 -11.41 56.02
N LEU A 12 -51.73 -11.71 57.11
CA LEU A 12 -53.16 -11.41 57.26
C LEU A 12 -53.45 -10.21 58.19
N LEU A 13 -52.45 -9.40 58.55
CA LEU A 13 -52.61 -8.32 59.53
C LEU A 13 -52.31 -6.90 59.03
N CYS A 14 -52.11 -6.67 57.73
CA CYS A 14 -51.96 -5.30 57.20
C CYS A 14 -53.08 -4.90 56.23
N HIS A 15 -54.29 -5.43 56.45
CA HIS A 15 -55.48 -5.10 55.65
C HIS A 15 -56.64 -4.51 56.47
N MET A 16 -56.42 -4.11 57.72
CA MET A 16 -57.42 -3.44 58.55
C MET A 16 -56.83 -2.19 59.19
N LEU A 17 -57.50 -1.04 58.99
CA LEU A 17 -57.13 0.35 59.33
C LEU A 17 -56.26 1.01 58.25
N GLY A 18 -56.75 1.87 57.35
CA GLY A 18 -57.82 2.84 57.48
C GLY A 18 -57.22 4.26 57.52
N HIS A 19 -57.38 4.99 56.41
CA HIS A 19 -57.44 6.46 56.29
C HIS A 19 -56.25 7.32 56.77
N PHE A 20 -55.69 8.16 55.87
CA PHE A 20 -55.88 9.64 55.86
C PHE A 20 -55.02 10.33 54.75
N LEU A 21 -55.69 11.23 53.99
CA LEU A 21 -55.19 12.43 53.25
C LEU A 21 -54.56 12.33 51.82
N HIS A 22 -55.44 12.43 50.82
CA HIS A 22 -55.56 13.44 49.72
C HIS A 22 -54.33 14.09 49.03
N LEU A 23 -54.19 13.89 47.69
CA LEU A 23 -54.32 14.86 46.54
C LEU A 23 -53.63 14.35 45.22
N PRO A 24 -53.96 14.82 43.99
CA PRO A 24 -54.69 14.03 42.99
C PRO A 24 -53.97 13.66 41.67
N VAL A 25 -54.45 12.56 41.08
CA VAL A 25 -54.63 12.20 39.64
C VAL A 25 -53.59 12.66 38.61
N LEU A 26 -52.80 11.70 38.09
CA LEU A 26 -52.51 11.61 36.65
C LEU A 26 -52.90 10.22 36.16
N SER A 27 -53.92 10.18 35.30
CA SER A 27 -54.45 9.00 34.64
C SER A 27 -53.41 8.41 33.68
N CYS A 28 -52.96 7.18 33.94
CA CYS A 28 -52.33 6.33 32.94
C CYS A 28 -53.12 5.04 32.83
N PHE A 29 -53.82 4.88 31.70
CA PHE A 29 -54.49 3.65 31.31
C PHE A 29 -53.45 2.52 31.16
N LEU A 30 -53.27 1.74 32.24
CA LEU A 30 -52.55 0.48 32.23
C LEU A 30 -53.47 -0.60 31.65
N SER A 31 -53.31 -0.89 30.35
CA SER A 31 -53.71 -2.18 29.80
C SER A 31 -52.82 -3.26 30.43
N LEU A 32 -53.44 -4.22 31.12
CA LEU A 32 -52.76 -5.36 31.73
C LEU A 32 -52.05 -6.21 30.67
N VAL A 33 -50.72 -6.13 30.63
CA VAL A 33 -49.86 -7.20 30.11
C VAL A 33 -49.24 -7.93 31.30
N SER A 34 -49.37 -9.26 31.28
CA SER A 34 -49.03 -10.24 32.32
C SER A 34 -47.80 -9.93 33.18
N ARG A 35 -47.96 -10.03 34.51
CA ARG A 35 -46.86 -10.17 35.48
C ARG A 35 -46.10 -11.47 35.23
N GLY A 36 -44.80 -11.38 34.94
CA GLY A 36 -43.85 -12.50 35.15
C GLY A 36 -42.81 -12.75 34.06
N ALA A 37 -41.92 -11.79 33.78
CA ALA A 37 -40.58 -12.03 33.19
C ALA A 37 -39.78 -10.71 33.18
N GLY A 38 -38.81 -10.56 34.10
CA GLY A 38 -38.08 -9.31 34.32
C GLY A 38 -37.19 -8.88 33.14
N GLY A 39 -37.24 -7.60 32.79
CA GLY A 39 -36.45 -6.96 31.73
C GLY A 39 -37.16 -5.73 31.14
N TRP A 40 -36.41 -4.83 30.53
CA TRP A 40 -36.94 -3.69 29.76
C TRP A 40 -37.26 -4.12 28.33
N SER A 41 -38.38 -3.62 27.80
CA SER A 41 -38.80 -3.75 26.40
C SER A 41 -39.50 -2.47 25.98
N PRO A 42 -39.23 -1.92 24.78
CA PRO A 42 -39.93 -0.76 24.25
C PRO A 42 -41.34 -1.13 23.77
N GLN A 43 -42.16 -0.11 23.53
CA GLN A 43 -43.43 -0.30 22.82
C GLN A 43 -43.18 -0.69 21.36
N VAL A 44 -44.06 -1.52 20.80
CA VAL A 44 -43.91 -2.03 19.41
C VAL A 44 -44.02 -0.92 18.36
N THR A 45 -44.65 0.21 18.72
CA THR A 45 -44.81 1.39 17.86
C THR A 45 -43.61 2.34 17.90
N ASP A 46 -42.68 2.14 18.85
CA ASP A 46 -41.48 2.97 18.96
C ASP A 46 -40.50 2.64 17.84
N ARG A 47 -40.24 3.63 16.97
CA ARG A 47 -39.36 3.48 15.80
C ARG A 47 -37.88 3.68 16.14
N GLN A 48 -37.56 4.26 17.30
CA GLN A 48 -36.18 4.54 17.72
C GLN A 48 -36.00 4.23 19.22
N PRO A 49 -36.18 2.96 19.64
CA PRO A 49 -36.16 2.61 21.05
C PRO A 49 -34.77 2.76 21.67
N TRP A 50 -34.71 3.15 22.94
CA TRP A 50 -33.49 3.17 23.73
C TRP A 50 -33.77 2.99 25.23
N LEU A 51 -32.80 2.45 25.96
CA LEU A 51 -32.83 2.35 27.43
C LEU A 51 -31.80 3.30 28.03
N GLN A 52 -32.24 4.23 28.87
CA GLN A 52 -31.38 5.21 29.54
C GLN A 52 -31.23 4.92 31.04
N LEU A 53 -30.03 5.10 31.55
CA LEU A 53 -29.67 5.01 32.96
C LEU A 53 -29.16 6.38 33.43
N ASP A 54 -29.69 6.86 34.55
CA ASP A 54 -29.12 7.98 35.32
C ASP A 54 -28.38 7.42 36.53
N LEU A 55 -27.05 7.55 36.54
CA LEU A 55 -26.18 7.07 37.62
C LEU A 55 -26.19 8.00 38.85
N ARG A 56 -26.99 9.08 38.83
CA ARG A 56 -27.13 10.15 39.83
C ARG A 56 -25.92 11.08 39.92
N ASP A 57 -24.73 10.51 40.04
CA ASP A 57 -23.44 11.23 40.07
C ASP A 57 -22.60 10.90 38.81
N ARG A 58 -21.53 11.67 38.58
CA ARG A 58 -20.53 11.29 37.56
C ARG A 58 -19.78 10.05 38.05
N MET A 59 -19.83 9.00 37.27
CA MET A 59 -19.16 7.73 37.53
C MET A 59 -18.10 7.48 36.47
N GLU A 60 -17.03 6.78 36.85
CA GLU A 60 -16.08 6.17 35.93
C GLU A 60 -16.52 4.73 35.65
N VAL A 61 -17.10 4.53 34.47
CA VAL A 61 -17.66 3.26 34.01
C VAL A 61 -16.57 2.47 33.29
N THR A 62 -16.38 1.21 33.68
CA THR A 62 -15.30 0.33 33.20
C THR A 62 -15.80 -0.90 32.44
N ALA A 63 -17.05 -1.31 32.67
CA ALA A 63 -17.68 -2.40 31.94
C ALA A 63 -19.21 -2.28 31.95
N VAL A 64 -19.84 -2.95 30.98
CA VAL A 64 -21.29 -3.13 30.92
C VAL A 64 -21.61 -4.60 30.66
N ALA A 65 -22.74 -5.09 31.15
CA ALA A 65 -23.24 -6.41 30.81
C ALA A 65 -24.69 -6.33 30.32
N THR A 66 -25.03 -7.15 29.32
CA THR A 66 -26.39 -7.27 28.79
C THR A 66 -26.90 -8.70 28.89
N GLN A 67 -28.21 -8.84 29.10
CA GLN A 67 -28.92 -10.11 29.12
C GLN A 67 -30.29 -9.92 28.46
N GLY A 68 -30.79 -10.93 27.75
CA GLY A 68 -32.13 -10.88 27.16
C GLY A 68 -33.23 -10.93 28.22
N ARG A 69 -34.49 -10.73 27.83
CA ARG A 69 -35.63 -10.85 28.75
C ARG A 69 -35.82 -12.29 29.18
N TYR A 70 -35.98 -12.54 30.48
CA TYR A 70 -36.04 -13.89 31.04
C TYR A 70 -37.17 -14.74 30.43
N GLY A 71 -36.87 -15.99 30.08
CA GLY A 71 -37.87 -16.98 29.66
C GLY A 71 -38.61 -16.67 28.35
N GLY A 72 -38.07 -15.79 27.51
CA GLY A 72 -38.70 -15.37 26.25
C GLY A 72 -37.77 -15.43 25.03
N SER A 73 -38.29 -15.00 23.89
CA SER A 73 -37.55 -14.82 22.64
C SER A 73 -36.99 -13.40 22.45
N ASP A 74 -37.15 -12.53 23.46
CA ASP A 74 -36.84 -11.11 23.34
C ASP A 74 -35.42 -10.81 23.85
N TRP A 75 -34.48 -10.63 22.93
CA TRP A 75 -33.12 -10.22 23.25
C TRP A 75 -32.50 -9.40 22.12
N VAL A 76 -31.60 -8.49 22.50
CA VAL A 76 -30.82 -7.65 21.59
C VAL A 76 -29.53 -8.37 21.22
N SER A 77 -29.27 -8.55 19.92
CA SER A 77 -28.07 -9.20 19.38
C SER A 77 -26.99 -8.21 18.95
N GLY A 78 -27.30 -6.91 18.90
CA GLY A 78 -26.32 -5.83 18.75
C GLY A 78 -26.87 -4.48 19.20
N TYR A 79 -26.01 -3.63 19.79
CA TYR A 79 -26.41 -2.33 20.32
C TYR A 79 -25.30 -1.27 20.23
N LEU A 80 -25.67 0.00 20.34
CA LEU A 80 -24.76 1.13 20.59
C LEU A 80 -24.82 1.54 22.05
N LEU A 81 -23.69 2.01 22.57
CA LEU A 81 -23.60 2.63 23.89
C LEU A 81 -23.33 4.14 23.72
N LEU A 82 -24.24 4.97 24.21
CA LEU A 82 -24.09 6.42 24.25
C LEU A 82 -23.92 6.90 25.70
N PHE A 83 -23.20 7.99 25.91
CA PHE A 83 -22.99 8.59 27.22
C PHE A 83 -23.12 10.12 27.19
N SER A 84 -23.49 10.71 28.33
CA SER A 84 -23.67 12.15 28.50
C SER A 84 -23.58 12.56 29.97
N ASP A 85 -23.00 13.74 30.25
CA ASP A 85 -23.04 14.33 31.59
C ASP A 85 -24.40 14.98 31.92
N THR A 86 -25.19 15.36 30.92
CA THR A 86 -26.39 16.21 31.07
C THR A 86 -27.70 15.52 30.69
N GLY A 87 -27.61 14.32 30.11
CA GLY A 87 -28.75 13.62 29.49
C GLY A 87 -29.13 14.16 28.10
N ARG A 88 -28.37 15.13 27.60
CA ARG A 88 -28.42 15.71 26.24
C ARG A 88 -27.02 15.70 25.63
N ALA A 89 -26.87 16.07 24.36
CA ALA A 89 -25.55 16.07 23.68
C ALA A 89 -24.82 14.72 23.87
N TRP A 90 -25.41 13.65 23.36
CA TRP A 90 -24.91 12.29 23.52
C TRP A 90 -23.63 12.07 22.70
N LYS A 91 -22.65 11.41 23.30
CA LYS A 91 -21.46 10.90 22.61
C LYS A 91 -21.58 9.39 22.49
N GLN A 92 -21.28 8.87 21.30
CA GLN A 92 -21.21 7.43 21.08
C GLN A 92 -19.88 6.90 21.58
N TYR A 93 -19.92 5.81 22.36
CA TYR A 93 -18.72 5.08 22.72
C TYR A 93 -18.20 4.29 21.52
N ARG A 94 -16.89 4.39 21.27
CA ARG A 94 -16.18 3.65 20.23
C ARG A 94 -15.01 2.91 20.83
N GLN A 95 -14.85 1.66 20.43
CA GLN A 95 -13.68 0.86 20.76
C GLN A 95 -12.46 1.35 19.96
N GLU A 96 -11.26 0.93 20.35
CA GLU A 96 -9.98 1.34 19.72
C GLU A 96 -9.93 1.10 18.21
N ASP A 97 -10.72 0.14 17.71
CA ASP A 97 -10.78 -0.21 16.30
C ASP A 97 -11.78 0.64 15.49
N GLY A 98 -12.35 1.68 16.10
CA GLY A 98 -13.33 2.59 15.49
C GLY A 98 -14.77 2.08 15.48
N VAL A 99 -14.99 0.82 15.86
CA VAL A 99 -16.34 0.22 15.89
C VAL A 99 -17.12 0.67 17.11
N GLY A 100 -18.23 1.36 16.87
CA GLY A 100 -19.16 1.82 17.89
C GLY A 100 -20.29 0.83 18.22
N ARG A 101 -20.24 -0.38 17.65
CA ARG A 101 -21.23 -1.44 17.79
C ARG A 101 -20.75 -2.51 18.77
N PHE A 102 -21.60 -2.86 19.73
CA PHE A 102 -21.38 -3.97 20.65
C PHE A 102 -22.18 -5.19 20.21
N ALA A 103 -21.54 -6.37 20.24
CA ALA A 103 -22.26 -7.63 20.08
C ALA A 103 -23.13 -7.88 21.32
N GLY A 104 -24.41 -8.11 21.09
CA GLY A 104 -25.37 -8.40 22.15
C GLY A 104 -25.49 -9.89 22.44
N ASN A 105 -26.67 -10.28 22.91
CA ASN A 105 -27.01 -11.62 23.33
C ASN A 105 -27.39 -12.52 22.15
N VAL A 106 -27.11 -13.82 22.29
CA VAL A 106 -27.55 -14.87 21.35
C VAL A 106 -28.78 -15.63 21.85
N ASN A 107 -29.18 -15.40 23.11
CA ASN A 107 -30.32 -16.01 23.77
C ASN A 107 -30.82 -15.12 24.94
N ALA A 108 -31.89 -15.53 25.61
CA ALA A 108 -32.49 -14.80 26.71
C ALA A 108 -31.70 -14.84 28.04
N ASP A 109 -30.94 -15.91 28.28
CA ASP A 109 -30.38 -16.22 29.61
C ASP A 109 -28.86 -16.00 29.73
N GLY A 110 -28.11 -16.01 28.63
CA GLY A 110 -26.67 -15.79 28.64
C GLY A 110 -26.34 -14.33 28.91
N VAL A 111 -25.46 -14.08 29.89
CA VAL A 111 -24.92 -12.74 30.16
C VAL A 111 -23.75 -12.48 29.23
N VAL A 112 -23.82 -11.36 28.51
CA VAL A 112 -22.72 -10.89 27.66
C VAL A 112 -22.07 -9.72 28.37
N HIS A 113 -20.81 -9.89 28.76
CA HIS A 113 -20.04 -8.89 29.48
C HIS A 113 -19.02 -8.23 28.56
N HIS A 114 -19.04 -6.90 28.51
CA HIS A 114 -18.11 -6.09 27.74
C HIS A 114 -17.28 -5.21 28.66
N LYS A 115 -15.99 -5.50 28.77
CA LYS A 115 -15.02 -4.60 29.40
C LYS A 115 -14.69 -3.49 28.40
N LEU A 116 -14.85 -2.25 28.83
CA LEU A 116 -14.55 -1.08 28.01
C LEU A 116 -13.01 -0.93 27.90
N SER A 117 -12.50 -0.68 26.69
CA SER A 117 -11.05 -0.51 26.47
C SER A 117 -10.52 0.73 27.16
N HIS A 118 -11.30 1.82 27.10
CA HIS A 118 -11.13 3.03 27.91
C HIS A 118 -12.38 3.29 28.77
N SER A 119 -12.19 3.81 29.98
CA SER A 119 -13.28 4.10 30.90
C SER A 119 -14.08 5.34 30.46
N ILE A 120 -15.39 5.31 30.71
CA ILE A 120 -16.29 6.44 30.41
C ILE A 120 -16.54 7.21 31.71
N ARG A 121 -16.23 8.51 31.71
CA ARG A 121 -16.56 9.41 32.84
C ARG A 121 -17.86 10.14 32.53
N SER A 122 -18.97 9.65 33.07
CA SER A 122 -20.29 10.17 32.72
C SER A 122 -21.35 9.93 33.81
N ARG A 123 -22.46 10.66 33.74
CA ARG A 123 -23.64 10.46 34.61
C ARG A 123 -24.73 9.64 33.92
N PHE A 124 -24.95 9.84 32.63
CA PHE A 124 -26.00 9.18 31.88
C PHE A 124 -25.41 8.20 30.88
N LEU A 125 -26.02 7.01 30.79
CA LEU A 125 -25.74 6.02 29.76
C LEU A 125 -27.01 5.69 29.00
N ARG A 126 -26.91 5.43 27.70
CA ARG A 126 -28.03 5.02 26.86
C ARG A 126 -27.63 3.84 25.97
N PHE A 127 -28.40 2.76 26.07
CA PHE A 127 -28.30 1.57 25.23
C PHE A 127 -29.29 1.70 24.08
N VAL A 128 -28.79 1.72 22.84
CA VAL A 128 -29.60 1.84 21.63
C VAL A 128 -29.55 0.50 20.90
N PRO A 129 -30.62 -0.32 20.91
CA PRO A 129 -30.69 -1.56 20.16
C PRO A 129 -30.52 -1.30 18.65
N LEU A 130 -29.68 -2.10 18.00
CA LEU A 130 -29.50 -2.09 16.54
C LEU A 130 -30.15 -3.32 15.91
N ASP A 131 -29.91 -4.49 16.50
CA ASP A 131 -30.43 -5.76 16.03
C ASP A 131 -30.93 -6.58 17.22
N TRP A 132 -31.96 -7.39 16.96
CA TRP A 132 -32.57 -8.28 17.94
C TRP A 132 -32.93 -9.62 17.29
N ASN A 133 -33.37 -10.56 18.11
CA ASN A 133 -33.82 -11.87 17.63
C ASN A 133 -34.91 -11.71 16.55
N PRO A 134 -34.73 -12.26 15.33
CA PRO A 134 -35.76 -12.20 14.29
C PRO A 134 -37.08 -12.88 14.67
N SER A 135 -37.03 -13.83 15.61
CA SER A 135 -38.21 -14.56 16.11
C SER A 135 -38.84 -13.93 17.35
N GLY A 136 -38.34 -12.78 17.82
CA GLY A 136 -38.83 -12.10 19.02
C GLY A 136 -38.76 -10.58 18.90
N TRP A 137 -38.74 -9.88 20.03
CA TRP A 137 -38.65 -8.41 20.09
C TRP A 137 -37.42 -7.93 20.88
N VAL A 138 -37.31 -6.61 21.05
CA VAL A 138 -36.26 -5.98 21.84
C VAL A 138 -36.47 -6.28 23.33
N GLY A 139 -35.52 -6.97 23.96
CA GLY A 139 -35.49 -7.23 25.39
C GLY A 139 -34.11 -7.00 25.98
N LEU A 140 -34.01 -6.21 27.05
CA LEU A 140 -32.74 -5.90 27.74
C LEU A 140 -32.85 -5.99 29.25
N ARG A 141 -31.87 -6.62 29.86
CA ARG A 141 -31.43 -6.44 31.25
C ARG A 141 -29.98 -5.96 31.17
N VAL A 142 -29.65 -4.94 31.96
CA VAL A 142 -28.34 -4.29 31.90
C VAL A 142 -27.74 -4.14 33.29
N GLU A 143 -26.42 -4.34 33.37
CA GLU A 143 -25.60 -4.08 34.55
C GLU A 143 -24.45 -3.15 34.12
N VAL A 144 -24.07 -2.20 34.99
CA VAL A 144 -23.00 -1.24 34.72
C VAL A 144 -21.99 -1.29 35.85
N TYR A 145 -20.71 -1.46 35.52
CA TYR A 145 -19.62 -1.59 36.48
C TYR A 145 -18.75 -0.34 36.45
N GLY A 146 -18.40 0.19 37.62
CA GLY A 146 -17.61 1.42 37.75
C GLY A 146 -17.45 1.91 39.18
N CYS A 147 -16.88 3.10 39.34
CA CYS A 147 -16.71 3.78 40.63
C CYS A 147 -17.09 5.26 40.56
N ALA A 148 -17.31 5.89 41.71
CA ALA A 148 -17.63 7.31 41.78
C ALA A 148 -16.42 8.18 41.37
N TYR A 149 -16.65 9.15 40.48
CA TYR A 149 -15.60 10.02 39.96
C TYR A 149 -15.76 11.45 40.51
N LYS A 150 -14.67 12.01 41.05
CA LYS A 150 -14.61 13.39 41.54
C LYS A 150 -13.51 14.14 40.80
N SER A 151 -13.80 15.36 40.34
CA SER A 151 -12.83 16.21 39.64
C SER A 151 -12.82 17.64 40.18
N TYR A 152 -11.68 18.31 40.01
CA TYR A 152 -11.52 19.74 40.26
C TYR A 152 -11.75 20.48 38.95
N VAL A 153 -12.75 21.35 38.89
CA VAL A 153 -13.18 22.01 37.64
C VAL A 153 -13.03 23.53 37.77
N ALA A 154 -12.61 24.17 36.68
CA ALA A 154 -12.57 25.61 36.50
C ALA A 154 -13.20 25.97 35.14
N ASP A 155 -14.03 27.01 35.11
CA ASP A 155 -14.71 27.53 33.93
C ASP A 155 -14.08 28.87 33.51
N PHE A 156 -13.79 28.97 32.22
CA PHE A 156 -13.09 30.06 31.56
C PHE A 156 -14.01 30.68 30.52
N ASP A 157 -14.24 31.99 30.60
CA ASP A 157 -15.17 32.75 29.76
C ASP A 157 -14.49 33.40 28.53
N GLY A 158 -13.22 33.07 28.25
CA GLY A 158 -12.38 33.75 27.25
C GLY A 158 -11.75 35.06 27.74
N ARG A 159 -12.06 35.53 28.95
CA ARG A 159 -11.41 36.69 29.58
C ARG A 159 -10.61 36.29 30.83
N SER A 160 -10.94 35.15 31.42
CA SER A 160 -10.34 34.61 32.62
C SER A 160 -9.10 33.77 32.31
N SER A 161 -8.11 33.79 33.19
CA SER A 161 -6.92 32.94 33.13
C SER A 161 -6.40 32.63 34.54
N LEU A 162 -5.61 31.57 34.66
CA LEU A 162 -4.87 31.19 35.86
C LEU A 162 -3.37 31.35 35.60
N LEU A 163 -2.68 32.08 36.48
CA LEU A 163 -1.24 32.35 36.38
C LEU A 163 -0.50 31.74 37.55
N TYR A 164 0.21 30.64 37.28
CA TYR A 164 1.00 29.93 38.27
C TYR A 164 2.43 30.47 38.29
N ARG A 165 2.86 31.00 39.44
CA ARG A 165 4.19 31.59 39.63
C ARG A 165 5.12 30.63 40.34
N PHE A 166 6.33 30.49 39.80
CA PHE A 166 7.39 29.72 40.42
C PHE A 166 8.02 30.47 41.60
N ASN A 167 8.58 29.72 42.56
CA ASN A 167 9.31 30.32 43.68
C ASN A 167 10.67 30.93 43.24
N GLN A 168 11.20 30.49 42.10
CA GLN A 168 12.46 30.95 41.51
C GLN A 168 12.17 31.88 40.31
N LYS A 169 13.12 32.77 39.97
CA LYS A 169 12.96 33.76 38.89
C LYS A 169 12.85 33.14 37.49
N SER A 170 13.42 31.96 37.29
CA SER A 170 13.23 31.11 36.11
C SER A 170 13.29 29.64 36.54
N MET A 171 12.66 28.77 35.76
CA MET A 171 12.69 27.32 35.95
C MET A 171 13.27 26.66 34.71
N SER A 172 14.34 25.88 34.89
CA SER A 172 14.90 25.02 33.86
C SER A 172 14.58 23.57 34.18
N THR A 173 13.80 22.91 33.34
CA THR A 173 13.38 21.51 33.54
C THR A 173 13.97 20.63 32.44
N VAL A 174 14.29 19.38 32.78
CA VAL A 174 14.61 18.30 31.82
C VAL A 174 13.47 17.28 31.71
N LYS A 175 12.52 17.33 32.65
CA LYS A 175 11.33 16.50 32.70
C LYS A 175 10.12 17.35 33.07
N ASP A 176 9.06 17.23 32.29
CA ASP A 176 7.77 17.88 32.56
C ASP A 176 6.64 16.89 32.36
N VAL A 177 5.70 16.87 33.31
CA VAL A 177 4.45 16.09 33.21
C VAL A 177 3.29 17.05 33.42
N ILE A 178 2.52 17.27 32.37
CA ILE A 178 1.35 18.16 32.37
C ILE A 178 0.12 17.35 32.00
N SER A 179 -0.90 17.36 32.84
CA SER A 179 -2.17 16.69 32.53
C SER A 179 -3.34 17.61 32.81
N LEU A 180 -4.34 17.57 31.94
CA LEU A 180 -5.59 18.30 32.10
C LEU A 180 -6.68 17.60 31.29
N SER A 181 -7.94 17.89 31.58
CA SER A 181 -9.02 17.59 30.65
C SER A 181 -9.80 18.87 30.35
N PHE A 182 -10.22 19.08 29.12
CA PHE A 182 -10.92 20.30 28.72
C PHE A 182 -12.22 19.96 27.98
N LYS A 183 -13.13 20.93 27.98
CA LYS A 183 -14.42 20.89 27.28
C LYS A 183 -14.69 22.26 26.70
N SER A 184 -14.91 22.36 25.38
CA SER A 184 -15.15 23.64 24.70
C SER A 184 -16.12 23.50 23.53
N ARG A 185 -16.74 24.64 23.18
CA ARG A 185 -17.55 24.85 21.98
C ARG A 185 -16.85 25.70 20.92
N GLN A 186 -15.70 26.28 21.27
CA GLN A 186 -14.92 27.12 20.38
C GLN A 186 -13.85 26.26 19.74
N ALA A 187 -13.63 26.44 18.44
CA ALA A 187 -12.56 25.75 17.72
C ALA A 187 -11.16 26.38 17.95
N GLU A 188 -11.09 27.50 18.69
CA GLU A 188 -9.88 28.27 18.98
C GLU A 188 -9.76 28.57 20.48
N GLY A 189 -8.57 28.43 21.06
CA GLY A 189 -8.30 28.86 22.44
C GLY A 189 -6.99 28.33 23.04
N VAL A 190 -6.20 29.19 23.68
CA VAL A 190 -4.95 28.80 24.37
C VAL A 190 -5.25 28.14 25.72
N LEU A 191 -4.81 26.88 25.89
CA LEU A 191 -4.99 26.10 27.12
C LEU A 191 -3.84 26.30 28.10
N LEU A 192 -2.60 26.29 27.60
CA LEU A 192 -1.37 26.46 28.36
C LEU A 192 -0.38 27.29 27.56
N HIS A 193 0.32 28.21 28.20
CA HIS A 193 1.44 28.92 27.61
C HIS A 193 2.49 29.28 28.66
N GLY A 194 3.76 29.04 28.32
CA GLY A 194 4.94 29.49 29.06
C GLY A 194 6.05 29.86 28.08
N GLU A 195 6.75 30.95 28.36
CA GLU A 195 7.86 31.48 27.57
C GLU A 195 9.01 31.87 28.50
N GLY A 196 10.25 31.68 28.06
CA GLY A 196 11.48 32.06 28.76
C GLY A 196 12.26 33.14 28.02
N GLN A 197 13.14 33.86 28.73
CA GLN A 197 13.98 34.93 28.15
C GLN A 197 14.85 34.51 26.95
N ARG A 198 15.18 33.22 26.83
CA ARG A 198 15.97 32.65 25.73
C ARG A 198 15.15 32.34 24.47
N GLY A 199 13.84 32.61 24.50
CA GLY A 199 12.92 32.24 23.42
C GLY A 199 12.48 30.77 23.45
N ASP A 200 12.81 30.06 24.53
CA ASP A 200 12.22 28.76 24.87
C ASP A 200 10.76 28.97 25.21
N TYR A 201 9.87 28.13 24.67
CA TYR A 201 8.46 28.21 25.02
C TYR A 201 7.76 26.88 24.84
N ILE A 202 6.69 26.72 25.60
CA ILE A 202 5.72 25.65 25.46
C ILE A 202 4.33 26.28 25.32
N THR A 203 3.57 25.89 24.31
CA THR A 203 2.20 26.38 24.13
C THR A 203 1.30 25.27 23.65
N LEU A 204 0.22 25.03 24.38
CA LEU A 204 -0.85 24.12 24.01
C LEU A 204 -2.09 24.96 23.68
N GLU A 205 -2.60 24.83 22.47
CA GLU A 205 -3.82 25.52 22.05
C GLU A 205 -4.74 24.62 21.25
N LEU A 206 -6.03 24.92 21.35
CA LEU A 206 -7.03 24.45 20.42
C LEU A 206 -6.98 25.37 19.20
N HIS A 207 -6.73 24.80 18.01
CA HIS A 207 -6.65 25.52 16.75
C HIS A 207 -7.44 24.76 15.68
N ARG A 208 -8.46 25.39 15.10
CA ARG A 208 -9.42 24.79 14.16
C ARG A 208 -9.96 23.43 14.65
N GLY A 209 -10.31 23.35 15.93
CA GLY A 209 -10.86 22.14 16.55
C GLY A 209 -9.85 21.00 16.74
N LYS A 210 -8.55 21.25 16.50
CA LYS A 210 -7.44 20.29 16.72
C LYS A 210 -6.55 20.78 17.84
N LEU A 211 -5.92 19.87 18.60
CA LEU A 211 -5.01 20.26 19.67
C LEU A 211 -3.60 20.41 19.10
N ALA A 212 -3.01 21.60 19.20
CA ALA A 212 -1.67 21.91 18.71
C ALA A 212 -0.73 22.19 19.89
N LEU A 213 0.38 21.46 19.94
CA LEU A 213 1.50 21.68 20.85
C LEU A 213 2.66 22.32 20.07
N TYR A 214 3.09 23.48 20.54
CA TYR A 214 4.30 24.14 20.08
C TYR A 214 5.35 24.10 21.18
N LEU A 215 6.54 23.61 20.85
CA LEU A 215 7.66 23.49 21.76
C LEU A 215 8.94 24.00 21.10
N ASN A 216 9.69 24.84 21.82
CA ASN A 216 11.01 25.31 21.44
C ASN A 216 11.98 25.19 22.62
N LEU A 217 13.15 24.57 22.39
CA LEU A 217 14.23 24.36 23.37
C LEU A 217 15.55 25.04 22.92
N GLY A 218 15.44 26.13 22.16
CA GLY A 218 16.58 27.00 21.78
C GLY A 218 17.16 26.80 20.38
N ASP A 219 16.82 25.72 19.65
CA ASP A 219 17.44 25.41 18.34
C ASP A 219 16.48 24.82 17.28
N GLY A 220 15.17 25.04 17.44
CA GLY A 220 14.19 24.62 16.44
C GLY A 220 12.79 24.46 16.99
N ARG A 221 11.82 25.12 16.34
CA ARG A 221 10.40 24.99 16.67
C ARG A 221 9.89 23.62 16.23
N VAL A 222 9.22 22.94 17.15
CA VAL A 222 8.41 21.75 16.87
C VAL A 222 6.94 22.12 17.02
N ALA A 223 6.14 21.75 16.02
CA ALA A 223 4.70 21.93 16.03
C ALA A 223 4.07 20.56 15.77
N VAL A 224 3.23 20.11 16.69
CA VAL A 224 2.58 18.80 16.63
C VAL A 224 1.09 19.00 16.86
N THR A 225 0.28 18.47 15.95
CA THR A 225 -1.18 18.56 16.04
C THR A 225 -1.75 17.17 16.22
N LEU A 226 -2.60 16.98 17.23
CA LEU A 226 -3.19 15.69 17.58
C LEU A 226 -4.70 15.81 17.82
N SER A 227 -5.44 14.81 17.36
CA SER A 227 -6.91 14.74 17.38
C SER A 227 -7.62 15.91 16.67
N SER A 228 -8.94 15.82 16.56
CA SER A 228 -9.78 16.81 15.86
C SER A 228 -11.22 16.78 16.36
N LEU A 229 -11.99 17.81 15.99
CA LEU A 229 -13.39 17.99 16.40
C LEU A 229 -13.53 18.07 17.93
N LEU A 230 -12.52 18.64 18.60
CA LEU A 230 -12.45 18.76 20.06
C LEU A 230 -13.32 19.92 20.61
N ASP A 231 -14.11 20.55 19.73
CA ASP A 231 -15.13 21.55 20.02
C ASP A 231 -16.54 20.92 20.14
N ASP A 232 -16.61 19.62 20.44
CA ASP A 232 -17.82 18.81 20.51
C ASP A 232 -18.63 18.99 21.81
N GLN A 233 -18.16 19.82 22.74
CA GLN A 233 -18.73 19.99 24.09
C GLN A 233 -18.67 18.74 24.98
N HIS A 234 -17.75 17.83 24.71
CA HIS A 234 -17.39 16.71 25.59
C HIS A 234 -16.04 16.95 26.26
N TRP A 235 -15.77 16.16 27.29
CA TRP A 235 -14.47 16.17 27.96
C TRP A 235 -13.44 15.43 27.11
N HIS A 236 -12.31 16.09 26.88
CA HIS A 236 -11.12 15.53 26.24
C HIS A 236 -9.96 15.57 27.21
N SER A 237 -9.25 14.46 27.37
CA SER A 237 -8.10 14.35 28.25
C SER A 237 -6.80 14.59 27.50
N VAL A 238 -5.87 15.31 28.12
CA VAL A 238 -4.56 15.64 27.57
C VAL A 238 -3.49 15.29 28.58
N LEU A 239 -2.45 14.59 28.12
CA LEU A 239 -1.25 14.28 28.88
C LEU A 239 -0.02 14.60 28.04
N ILE A 240 0.87 15.42 28.58
CA ILE A 240 2.18 15.76 28.01
C ILE A 240 3.23 15.21 28.95
N GLU A 241 4.06 14.29 28.45
CA GLU A 241 5.23 13.79 29.16
C GLU A 241 6.47 14.11 28.35
N ARG A 242 7.32 15.00 28.88
CA ARG A 242 8.62 15.32 28.28
C ARG A 242 9.73 14.75 29.15
N PHE A 243 10.68 14.09 28.51
CA PHE A 243 11.95 13.69 29.10
C PHE A 243 13.10 14.01 28.12
N ASN A 244 13.96 14.96 28.51
CA ASN A 244 14.95 15.57 27.63
C ASN A 244 14.28 16.10 26.34
N LYS A 245 14.66 15.53 25.19
CA LYS A 245 14.09 15.81 23.87
C LYS A 245 12.90 14.94 23.48
N GLN A 246 12.64 13.86 24.22
CA GLN A 246 11.53 12.95 23.92
C GLN A 246 10.25 13.51 24.53
N VAL A 247 9.20 13.60 23.72
CA VAL A 247 7.89 14.09 24.14
C VAL A 247 6.82 13.09 23.72
N ASN A 248 5.99 12.71 24.68
CA ASN A 248 4.77 11.97 24.46
C ASN A 248 3.60 12.93 24.66
N LEU A 249 2.85 13.19 23.60
CA LEU A 249 1.59 13.93 23.65
C LEU A 249 0.45 12.93 23.50
N THR A 250 -0.39 12.80 24.51
CA THR A 250 -1.58 11.95 24.49
C THR A 250 -2.83 12.80 24.55
N VAL A 251 -3.76 12.60 23.61
CA VAL A 251 -5.09 13.21 23.60
C VAL A 251 -6.12 12.09 23.52
N ASP A 252 -6.94 11.97 24.57
CA ASP A 252 -7.84 10.83 24.80
C ASP A 252 -7.09 9.50 24.76
N THR A 253 -7.28 8.71 23.70
CA THR A 253 -6.61 7.41 23.50
C THR A 253 -5.47 7.48 22.49
N HIS A 254 -5.24 8.62 21.85
CA HIS A 254 -4.23 8.76 20.80
C HIS A 254 -2.96 9.35 21.39
N THR A 255 -1.85 8.63 21.26
CA THR A 255 -0.53 9.09 21.70
C THR A 255 0.37 9.32 20.49
N GLN A 256 1.02 10.47 20.46
CA GLN A 256 2.06 10.80 19.49
C GLN A 256 3.40 10.95 20.20
N HIS A 257 4.37 10.17 19.74
CA HIS A 257 5.75 10.20 20.20
C HIS A 257 6.58 11.02 19.21
N PHE A 258 7.32 12.00 19.69
CA PHE A 258 8.23 12.77 18.85
C PHE A 258 9.46 13.24 19.62
N ARG A 259 10.50 13.60 18.88
CA ARG A 259 11.74 14.14 19.42
C ARG A 259 11.92 15.59 18.97
N THR A 260 12.34 16.47 19.87
CA THR A 260 12.65 17.86 19.51
C THR A 260 13.92 17.98 18.68
N LYS A 261 13.94 18.99 17.79
CA LYS A 261 15.11 19.32 16.96
C LYS A 261 16.03 20.28 17.75
N GLY A 262 17.34 20.14 17.57
CA GLY A 262 18.35 21.02 18.21
C GLY A 262 19.30 20.32 19.19
N GLU A 263 20.31 21.05 19.69
CA GLU A 263 21.29 20.52 20.65
C GLU A 263 20.81 20.59 22.12
N GLY A 264 19.89 21.50 22.47
CA GLY A 264 19.41 21.69 23.85
C GLY A 264 18.42 20.62 24.39
N ASP A 265 18.57 20.21 25.66
CA ASP A 265 17.72 19.21 26.33
C ASP A 265 16.76 19.80 27.39
N SER A 266 16.99 21.03 27.83
CA SER A 266 16.22 21.69 28.89
C SER A 266 15.19 22.67 28.35
N LEU A 267 14.01 22.77 28.97
CA LEU A 267 13.02 23.82 28.74
C LEU A 267 13.22 24.89 29.82
N GLU A 268 13.52 26.12 29.40
CA GLU A 268 13.58 27.26 30.30
C GLU A 268 12.31 28.11 30.19
N VAL A 269 11.57 28.23 31.28
CA VAL A 269 10.37 29.07 31.37
C VAL A 269 10.63 30.17 32.40
N ASP A 270 10.20 31.39 32.11
CA ASP A 270 10.26 32.51 33.05
C ASP A 270 9.34 32.27 34.25
N TYR A 271 9.35 33.19 35.22
CA TYR A 271 8.70 33.09 36.54
C TYR A 271 7.19 32.68 36.56
N GLU A 272 6.49 32.58 35.42
CA GLU A 272 5.07 32.24 35.36
C GLU A 272 4.65 31.31 34.20
N LEU A 273 3.69 30.42 34.50
CA LEU A 273 2.91 29.63 33.52
C LEU A 273 1.46 30.11 33.50
N SER A 274 0.92 30.27 32.30
CA SER A 274 -0.47 30.71 32.09
C SER A 274 -1.36 29.57 31.61
N PHE A 275 -2.57 29.48 32.16
CA PHE A 275 -3.59 28.51 31.78
C PHE A 275 -4.91 29.21 31.45
N GLY A 276 -5.56 28.78 30.37
CA GLY A 276 -6.83 29.32 29.88
C GLY A 276 -6.74 30.65 29.11
N GLY A 277 -5.55 31.25 29.00
CA GLY A 277 -5.33 32.46 28.21
C GLY A 277 -3.99 33.11 28.53
N ILE A 278 -3.53 34.00 27.65
CA ILE A 278 -2.29 34.75 27.82
C ILE A 278 -2.66 36.15 28.31
N PRO A 279 -2.28 36.57 29.54
CA PRO A 279 -2.56 37.92 30.02
C PRO A 279 -1.81 38.93 29.14
N LEU A 280 -2.54 39.88 28.53
CA LEU A 280 -1.95 40.90 27.66
C LEU A 280 -0.92 41.76 28.44
N PRO A 281 0.36 41.80 28.04
CA PRO A 281 1.29 42.77 28.58
C PRO A 281 1.06 44.12 27.88
N GLY A 282 0.22 44.97 28.47
CA GLY A 282 0.27 46.44 28.38
C GLY A 282 0.26 47.17 27.03
N LYS A 283 0.25 46.50 25.87
CA LYS A 283 0.16 47.12 24.54
C LYS A 283 -0.98 46.50 23.71
N PRO A 284 -1.97 47.27 23.26
CA PRO A 284 -2.98 46.77 22.33
C PRO A 284 -2.33 46.54 20.97
N GLY A 285 -2.36 45.30 20.45
CA GLY A 285 -2.17 45.04 19.01
C GLY A 285 -1.16 43.97 18.58
N THR A 286 -0.45 43.28 19.49
CA THR A 286 0.61 42.32 19.06
C THR A 286 0.32 40.84 19.28
N PHE A 287 -0.73 40.46 20.03
CA PHE A 287 -1.08 39.05 20.25
C PHE A 287 -2.32 38.65 19.46
N LEU A 288 -2.15 37.75 18.49
CA LEU A 288 -3.19 37.27 17.58
C LEU A 288 -4.01 36.07 18.11
N ARG A 289 -3.59 35.47 19.24
CA ARG A 289 -4.18 34.22 19.77
C ARG A 289 -5.38 34.51 20.67
N LYS A 290 -6.44 33.69 20.55
CA LYS A 290 -7.65 33.79 21.37
C LYS A 290 -7.48 33.03 22.69
N ASN A 291 -8.00 33.60 23.78
CA ASN A 291 -8.07 32.91 25.07
C ASN A 291 -9.09 31.76 25.03
N PHE A 292 -8.93 30.79 25.92
CA PHE A 292 -9.79 29.63 26.00
C PHE A 292 -11.16 29.96 26.61
N HIS A 293 -12.21 29.40 26.02
CA HIS A 293 -13.58 29.53 26.48
C HIS A 293 -14.19 28.14 26.62
N GLY A 294 -14.48 27.74 27.85
CA GLY A 294 -14.88 26.39 28.20
C GLY A 294 -14.45 25.99 29.61
N CYS A 295 -14.45 24.70 29.90
CA CYS A 295 -14.12 24.17 31.22
C CYS A 295 -12.82 23.38 31.15
N ILE A 296 -12.00 23.47 32.20
CA ILE A 296 -10.84 22.61 32.42
C ILE A 296 -11.04 21.86 33.74
N GLU A 297 -10.84 20.55 33.73
CA GLU A 297 -10.82 19.72 34.93
C GLU A 297 -9.46 19.05 35.14
N ASN A 298 -9.13 18.78 36.40
CA ASN A 298 -7.95 18.00 36.79
C ASN A 298 -6.65 18.51 36.16
N LEU A 299 -6.41 19.83 36.25
CA LEU A 299 -5.19 20.47 35.78
C LEU A 299 -4.03 20.23 36.75
N TYR A 300 -3.06 19.43 36.33
CA TYR A 300 -1.83 19.15 37.05
C TYR A 300 -0.60 19.58 36.26
N TYR A 301 0.33 20.23 36.95
CA TYR A 301 1.69 20.51 36.46
C TYR A 301 2.69 19.90 37.44
N ASN A 302 3.49 18.93 36.99
CA ASN A 302 4.48 18.22 37.80
C ASN A 302 3.93 17.71 39.15
N GLY A 303 2.71 17.17 39.14
CA GLY A 303 2.00 16.63 40.31
C GLY A 303 1.23 17.66 41.15
N ILE A 304 1.35 18.96 40.85
CA ILE A 304 0.66 20.03 41.58
C ILE A 304 -0.70 20.32 40.92
N ASN A 305 -1.79 20.24 41.69
CA ASN A 305 -3.14 20.57 41.22
C ASN A 305 -3.34 22.10 41.20
N ILE A 306 -3.31 22.70 40.02
CA ILE A 306 -3.39 24.15 39.84
C ILE A 306 -4.77 24.70 40.19
N ILE A 307 -5.84 23.94 39.91
CA ILE A 307 -7.22 24.36 40.22
C ILE A 307 -7.47 24.36 41.73
N ASP A 308 -6.95 23.37 42.47
CA ASP A 308 -7.05 23.34 43.94
C ASP A 308 -6.30 24.52 44.57
N LEU A 309 -5.11 24.87 44.05
CA LEU A 309 -4.38 26.08 44.48
C LEU A 309 -5.24 27.34 44.28
N ALA A 310 -5.86 27.49 43.11
CA ALA A 310 -6.70 28.64 42.77
C ALA A 310 -7.94 28.71 43.68
N LYS A 311 -8.62 27.58 43.86
CA LYS A 311 -9.81 27.47 44.72
C LYS A 311 -9.52 27.82 46.18
N ARG A 312 -8.33 27.48 46.66
CA ARG A 312 -7.84 27.80 48.02
C ARG A 312 -7.13 29.15 48.12
N ARG A 313 -7.02 29.91 47.03
CA ARG A 313 -6.37 31.24 46.95
C ARG A 313 -4.94 31.24 47.51
N LYS A 314 -4.13 30.28 47.10
CA LYS A 314 -2.71 30.20 47.51
C LYS A 314 -1.88 31.34 46.88
N PRO A 315 -0.79 31.80 47.53
CA PRO A 315 -0.01 32.95 47.04
C PRO A 315 0.72 32.70 45.72
N GLN A 316 0.93 31.44 45.34
CA GLN A 316 1.62 31.02 44.12
C GLN A 316 0.74 31.08 42.86
N ILE A 317 -0.56 31.36 43.00
CA ILE A 317 -1.50 31.36 41.88
C ILE A 317 -2.28 32.69 41.87
N TYR A 318 -2.26 33.37 40.72
CA TYR A 318 -3.14 34.50 40.46
C TYR A 318 -4.29 34.03 39.59
N SER A 319 -5.52 34.20 40.08
CA SER A 319 -6.74 33.82 39.38
C SER A 319 -7.52 35.06 38.98
N GLY A 320 -7.90 35.16 37.69
CA GLY A 320 -8.95 36.09 37.24
C GLY A 320 -10.33 35.72 37.80
N ASN A 321 -11.40 36.18 37.14
CA ASN A 321 -12.79 35.86 37.51
C ASN A 321 -13.20 34.44 37.08
N VAL A 322 -12.51 33.43 37.63
CA VAL A 322 -12.73 32.01 37.32
C VAL A 322 -13.79 31.44 38.26
N THR A 323 -14.76 30.70 37.71
CA THR A 323 -15.74 29.95 38.52
C THR A 323 -15.33 28.48 38.63
N PHE A 324 -15.56 27.85 39.79
CA PHE A 324 -15.13 26.47 40.07
C PHE A 324 -16.23 25.43 39.81
N SER A 325 -17.03 25.68 38.78
CA SER A 325 -18.14 24.85 38.29
C SER A 325 -18.26 25.04 36.79
N CYS A 326 -18.51 23.99 36.03
CA CYS A 326 -18.69 24.11 34.58
C CYS A 326 -20.11 24.59 34.26
N SER A 327 -20.24 25.71 33.55
CA SER A 327 -21.53 26.19 33.06
C SER A 327 -21.97 25.37 31.83
N GLU A 328 -23.16 24.77 31.86
CA GLU A 328 -23.61 23.85 30.82
C GLU A 328 -24.60 24.53 29.85
N PRO A 329 -24.17 24.92 28.63
CA PRO A 329 -25.11 25.44 27.64
C PRO A 329 -25.98 24.32 27.07
N GLN A 330 -27.29 24.53 27.03
CA GLN A 330 -28.24 23.62 26.39
C GLN A 330 -28.20 23.82 24.87
N LEU A 331 -27.38 23.03 24.18
CA LEU A 331 -27.29 23.03 22.72
C LEU A 331 -27.69 21.65 22.20
N VAL A 332 -28.82 21.59 21.52
CA VAL A 332 -29.26 20.41 20.77
C VAL A 332 -28.76 20.52 19.34
N SER A 333 -27.99 19.54 18.90
CA SER A 333 -27.61 19.38 17.49
C SER A 333 -28.34 18.21 16.87
N THR A 334 -28.59 18.30 15.57
CA THR A 334 -29.19 17.23 14.77
C THR A 334 -28.24 16.82 13.67
N THR A 335 -28.05 15.51 13.51
CA THR A 335 -27.28 14.92 12.40
C THR A 335 -28.23 14.50 11.28
N PHE A 336 -27.93 14.92 10.06
CA PHE A 336 -28.58 14.49 8.83
C PHE A 336 -27.79 13.29 8.29
N LEU A 337 -28.41 12.11 8.29
CA LEU A 337 -27.71 10.83 8.08
C LEU A 337 -27.52 10.46 6.61
N SER A 338 -28.38 10.96 5.72
CA SER A 338 -28.51 10.52 4.33
C SER A 338 -28.38 11.67 3.35
N SER A 339 -27.49 11.52 2.37
CA SER A 339 -27.29 12.48 1.28
C SER A 339 -28.37 12.43 0.20
N SER A 340 -29.38 11.55 0.32
CA SER A 340 -30.48 11.44 -0.65
C SER A 340 -31.86 11.77 -0.07
N SER A 341 -32.07 11.56 1.23
CA SER A 341 -33.43 11.53 1.79
C SER A 341 -33.60 12.19 3.16
N SER A 342 -32.53 12.63 3.82
CA SER A 342 -32.63 13.36 5.10
C SER A 342 -33.24 14.74 4.90
N PHE A 343 -34.24 15.09 5.71
CA PHE A 343 -34.80 16.44 5.75
C PHE A 343 -35.39 16.77 7.12
N LEU A 344 -35.50 18.06 7.41
CA LEU A 344 -36.23 18.63 8.54
C LEU A 344 -37.17 19.72 8.01
N SER A 345 -38.47 19.53 8.18
CA SER A 345 -39.49 20.53 7.86
C SER A 345 -39.88 21.30 9.12
N LEU A 346 -39.83 22.63 9.08
CA LEU A 346 -40.28 23.52 10.14
C LEU A 346 -41.30 24.53 9.61
N PRO A 347 -42.35 24.88 10.38
CA PRO A 347 -43.33 25.86 9.95
C PRO A 347 -42.72 27.26 9.86
N ALA A 348 -43.14 28.04 8.87
CA ALA A 348 -42.81 29.46 8.81
C ALA A 348 -43.60 30.22 9.88
N THR A 349 -42.93 30.85 10.83
CA THR A 349 -43.58 31.77 11.78
C THR A 349 -43.87 33.09 11.09
N LEU A 350 -45.04 33.70 11.29
CA LEU A 350 -45.36 35.03 10.72
C LEU A 350 -44.41 36.11 11.27
N SER A 351 -43.81 36.91 10.38
CA SER A 351 -42.98 38.05 10.77
C SER A 351 -43.81 39.30 11.01
N ALA A 352 -43.58 39.98 12.13
CA ALA A 352 -44.26 41.23 12.47
C ALA A 352 -43.85 42.45 11.60
N SER A 353 -42.80 42.34 10.78
CA SER A 353 -42.14 43.47 10.11
C SER A 353 -42.01 43.36 8.58
N GLY A 354 -42.74 42.47 7.91
CA GLY A 354 -42.77 42.38 6.44
C GLY A 354 -41.46 41.86 5.80
N GLY A 355 -40.95 40.73 6.27
CA GLY A 355 -39.78 40.04 5.73
C GLY A 355 -39.56 38.68 6.42
N PHE A 356 -38.50 37.94 6.09
CA PHE A 356 -38.16 36.68 6.76
C PHE A 356 -36.68 36.69 7.19
N ALA A 357 -36.36 36.03 8.30
CA ALA A 357 -35.01 35.89 8.81
C ALA A 357 -34.78 34.48 9.33
N VAL A 358 -33.81 33.77 8.77
CA VAL A 358 -33.43 32.41 9.16
C VAL A 358 -31.97 32.41 9.57
N ARG A 359 -31.67 31.81 10.72
CA ARG A 359 -30.30 31.61 11.20
C ARG A 359 -30.13 30.19 11.73
N PHE A 360 -29.02 29.57 11.39
CA PHE A 360 -28.62 28.26 11.91
C PHE A 360 -27.10 28.10 11.82
N GLN A 361 -26.58 27.12 12.56
CA GLN A 361 -25.19 26.68 12.41
C GLN A 361 -25.16 25.32 11.73
N PHE A 362 -24.17 25.09 10.87
CA PHE A 362 -23.95 23.81 10.20
C PHE A 362 -22.46 23.44 10.20
N ARG A 363 -22.17 22.15 10.09
CA ARG A 363 -20.83 21.62 9.76
C ARG A 363 -20.94 20.34 8.95
N THR A 364 -20.04 20.16 7.99
CA THR A 364 -19.98 18.98 7.12
C THR A 364 -18.57 18.80 6.54
N TRP A 365 -18.30 17.62 5.99
CA TRP A 365 -17.15 17.35 5.12
C TRP A 365 -17.52 17.34 3.63
N ASN A 366 -18.82 17.27 3.32
CA ASN A 366 -19.27 17.17 1.94
C ASN A 366 -19.14 18.53 1.22
N PRO A 367 -18.59 18.55 0.00
CA PRO A 367 -18.40 19.78 -0.77
C PRO A 367 -19.70 20.33 -1.36
N ASP A 368 -20.77 19.55 -1.39
CA ASP A 368 -22.08 19.90 -1.93
C ASP A 368 -23.22 19.39 -1.02
N GLY A 369 -24.33 20.13 -0.96
CA GLY A 369 -25.53 19.72 -0.23
C GLY A 369 -26.55 20.84 0.00
N LEU A 370 -27.84 20.54 -0.11
CA LEU A 370 -28.93 21.49 0.11
C LEU A 370 -29.13 21.81 1.61
N LEU A 371 -28.90 23.05 2.03
CA LEU A 371 -29.03 23.46 3.44
C LEU A 371 -30.45 23.92 3.80
N LEU A 372 -31.05 24.74 2.94
CA LEU A 372 -32.39 25.31 3.15
C LEU A 372 -33.10 25.47 1.79
N SER A 373 -34.37 25.11 1.74
CA SER A 373 -35.28 25.41 0.63
C SER A 373 -36.60 25.95 1.17
N THR A 374 -37.11 27.01 0.57
CA THR A 374 -38.42 27.59 0.92
C THR A 374 -39.14 28.09 -0.33
N ARG A 375 -40.46 27.93 -0.33
CA ARG A 375 -41.35 28.58 -1.30
C ARG A 375 -41.49 30.07 -0.97
N LEU A 376 -41.73 30.88 -1.99
CA LEU A 376 -42.12 32.28 -1.85
C LEU A 376 -43.61 32.44 -2.21
N ALA A 377 -44.28 33.47 -1.71
CA ALA A 377 -45.73 33.68 -1.89
C ALA A 377 -46.20 33.80 -3.36
N LEU A 378 -45.32 34.19 -4.30
CA LEU A 378 -45.61 34.24 -5.74
C LEU A 378 -45.17 32.93 -6.41
N GLU A 379 -46.11 32.04 -6.75
CA GLU A 379 -45.79 30.82 -7.51
C GLU A 379 -45.34 31.16 -8.94
N PRO A 380 -44.31 30.50 -9.51
CA PRO A 380 -43.57 29.33 -9.03
C PRO A 380 -42.22 29.65 -8.34
N GLN A 381 -42.09 30.79 -7.63
CA GLN A 381 -40.80 31.23 -7.10
C GLN A 381 -40.33 30.45 -5.87
N ARG A 382 -39.04 30.09 -5.82
CA ARG A 382 -38.42 29.41 -4.67
C ARG A 382 -37.02 29.95 -4.38
N LEU A 383 -36.60 29.83 -3.12
CA LEU A 383 -35.30 30.25 -2.64
C LEU A 383 -34.54 29.05 -2.07
N GLU A 384 -33.33 28.83 -2.55
CA GLU A 384 -32.49 27.71 -2.18
C GLU A 384 -31.14 28.21 -1.65
N LEU A 385 -30.74 27.70 -0.49
CA LEU A 385 -29.41 27.85 0.06
C LEU A 385 -28.73 26.49 0.07
N GLN A 386 -27.62 26.38 -0.62
CA GLN A 386 -26.87 25.13 -0.76
C GLN A 386 -25.37 25.36 -0.60
N ILE A 387 -24.66 24.30 -0.22
CA ILE A 387 -23.21 24.24 -0.42
C ILE A 387 -22.98 23.77 -1.86
N SER A 388 -22.17 24.50 -2.62
CA SER A 388 -21.74 24.09 -3.96
C SER A 388 -20.26 24.38 -4.14
N ASN A 389 -19.47 23.37 -4.53
CA ASN A 389 -18.01 23.47 -4.65
C ASN A 389 -17.36 24.06 -3.39
N SER A 390 -17.77 23.60 -2.21
CA SER A 390 -17.24 24.07 -0.92
C SER A 390 -17.47 25.56 -0.62
N ARG A 391 -18.47 26.19 -1.26
CA ARG A 391 -18.92 27.56 -0.99
C ARG A 391 -20.42 27.59 -0.71
N LEU A 392 -20.87 28.59 0.03
CA LEU A 392 -22.29 28.79 0.28
C LEU A 392 -22.90 29.55 -0.91
N ARG A 393 -23.92 28.98 -1.55
CA ARG A 393 -24.62 29.55 -2.71
C ARG A 393 -26.10 29.72 -2.38
N LEU A 394 -26.59 30.94 -2.56
CA LEU A 394 -28.01 31.28 -2.53
C LEU A 394 -28.50 31.40 -3.97
N THR A 395 -29.61 30.74 -4.30
CA THR A 395 -30.24 30.77 -5.62
C THR A 395 -31.71 31.13 -5.48
N HIS A 396 -32.14 32.18 -6.19
CA HIS A 396 -33.54 32.55 -6.35
C HIS A 396 -34.02 32.07 -7.71
N HIS A 397 -34.96 31.13 -7.70
CA HIS A 397 -35.61 30.62 -8.90
C HIS A 397 -36.88 31.43 -9.14
N MET A 398 -36.88 32.26 -10.19
CA MET A 398 -38.07 33.01 -10.61
C MET A 398 -38.98 32.17 -11.51
N SER A 399 -38.37 31.33 -12.36
CA SER A 399 -39.05 30.37 -13.23
C SER A 399 -38.12 29.20 -13.56
N ALA A 400 -38.58 28.22 -14.35
CA ALA A 400 -37.75 27.10 -14.79
C ALA A 400 -36.50 27.51 -15.60
N GLN A 401 -36.51 28.71 -16.20
CA GLN A 401 -35.45 29.22 -17.07
C GLN A 401 -34.73 30.45 -16.49
N GLN A 402 -35.34 31.17 -15.54
CA GLN A 402 -34.80 32.39 -14.96
C GLN A 402 -34.42 32.18 -13.50
N LYS A 403 -33.13 32.34 -13.19
CA LYS A 403 -32.58 32.23 -11.83
C LYS A 403 -31.52 33.30 -11.59
N GLU A 404 -31.41 33.74 -10.34
CA GLU A 404 -30.31 34.58 -9.85
C GLU A 404 -29.54 33.84 -8.77
N GLU A 405 -28.22 34.06 -8.71
CA GLU A 405 -27.36 33.39 -7.75
C GLU A 405 -26.30 34.32 -7.16
N VAL A 406 -26.03 34.13 -5.87
CA VAL A 406 -24.93 34.79 -5.16
C VAL A 406 -24.21 33.76 -4.30
N SER A 407 -22.88 33.87 -4.19
CA SER A 407 -22.06 32.93 -3.43
C SER A 407 -21.12 33.63 -2.47
N THR A 408 -20.92 33.06 -1.28
CA THR A 408 -19.98 33.56 -0.26
C THR A 408 -19.21 32.42 0.40
N GLY A 409 -18.13 32.76 1.11
CA GLY A 409 -17.28 31.80 1.81
C GLY A 409 -16.34 30.98 0.92
N HIS A 410 -15.42 30.27 1.59
CA HIS A 410 -14.49 29.35 0.97
C HIS A 410 -14.17 28.21 1.94
N ARG A 411 -14.22 26.95 1.47
CA ARG A 411 -13.99 25.74 2.26
C ARG A 411 -14.92 25.61 3.47
N VAL A 412 -16.22 25.80 3.25
CA VAL A 412 -17.26 25.63 4.30
C VAL A 412 -17.52 24.16 4.70
N ASN A 413 -16.77 23.24 4.10
CA ASN A 413 -16.78 21.81 4.35
C ASN A 413 -15.51 21.35 5.09
N ASP A 414 -15.02 22.15 6.03
CA ASP A 414 -13.77 21.91 6.78
C ASP A 414 -14.01 21.25 8.16
N GLY A 415 -15.24 20.76 8.40
CA GLY A 415 -15.65 20.15 9.65
C GLY A 415 -15.89 21.12 10.80
N LEU A 416 -15.66 22.43 10.61
CA LEU A 416 -15.92 23.45 11.62
C LEU A 416 -17.38 23.91 11.61
N TRP A 417 -17.85 24.43 12.74
CA TRP A 417 -19.15 25.06 12.83
C TRP A 417 -19.16 26.42 12.13
N HIS A 418 -19.99 26.54 11.09
CA HIS A 418 -20.28 27.78 10.40
C HIS A 418 -21.67 28.30 10.78
N SER A 419 -21.83 29.61 10.92
CA SER A 419 -23.11 30.29 11.18
C SER A 419 -23.62 30.92 9.89
N ALA A 420 -24.65 30.33 9.29
CA ALA A 420 -25.36 30.92 8.16
C ALA A 420 -26.56 31.74 8.66
N SER A 421 -26.75 32.92 8.07
CA SER A 421 -28.01 33.63 8.21
C SER A 421 -28.47 34.26 6.90
N LEU A 422 -29.79 34.24 6.73
CA LEU A 422 -30.50 34.72 5.56
C LEU A 422 -31.59 35.67 6.06
N SER A 423 -31.57 36.92 5.64
CA SER A 423 -32.59 37.91 6.03
C SER A 423 -33.05 38.74 4.84
N SER A 424 -34.36 38.91 4.68
CA SER A 424 -34.92 39.89 3.75
C SER A 424 -35.22 41.22 4.44
N ARG A 425 -34.96 42.30 3.71
CA ARG A 425 -35.40 43.66 4.07
C ARG A 425 -35.82 44.37 2.79
N GLY A 426 -37.12 44.64 2.65
CA GLY A 426 -37.68 45.20 1.40
C GLY A 426 -37.50 44.22 0.24
N LEU A 427 -36.92 44.68 -0.86
CA LEU A 427 -36.62 43.89 -2.06
C LEU A 427 -35.23 43.23 -2.03
N GLN A 428 -34.50 43.28 -0.91
CA GLN A 428 -33.15 42.71 -0.82
C GLN A 428 -33.11 41.49 0.09
N VAL A 429 -32.42 40.45 -0.36
CA VAL A 429 -32.03 39.29 0.46
C VAL A 429 -30.56 39.39 0.79
N THR A 430 -30.25 39.32 2.07
CA THR A 430 -28.89 39.36 2.59
C THR A 430 -28.53 37.98 3.13
N MET A 431 -27.43 37.42 2.62
CA MET A 431 -26.81 36.20 3.11
C MET A 431 -25.53 36.57 3.85
N THR A 432 -25.38 36.09 5.08
CA THR A 432 -24.13 36.21 5.86
C THR A 432 -23.64 34.85 6.30
N LEU A 433 -22.32 34.69 6.28
CA LEU A 433 -21.61 33.50 6.73
C LEU A 433 -20.59 33.93 7.78
N ASP A 434 -20.68 33.35 8.97
CA ASP A 434 -19.80 33.65 10.11
C ASP A 434 -19.71 35.16 10.40
N ASN A 435 -18.52 35.74 10.25
CA ASN A 435 -18.24 37.17 10.40
C ASN A 435 -17.76 37.79 9.07
N GLU A 436 -18.03 37.14 7.93
CA GLU A 436 -17.70 37.65 6.60
C GLU A 436 -18.69 38.75 6.15
N PRO A 437 -18.29 39.64 5.22
CA PRO A 437 -19.18 40.65 4.66
C PRO A 437 -20.43 40.01 4.01
N SER A 438 -21.58 40.64 4.22
CA SER A 438 -22.87 40.17 3.68
C SER A 438 -22.89 40.19 2.16
N SER A 439 -23.40 39.12 1.55
CA SER A 439 -23.73 39.04 0.13
C SER A 439 -25.20 39.37 -0.08
N THR A 440 -25.50 40.29 -1.00
CA THR A 440 -26.88 40.76 -1.24
C THR A 440 -27.37 40.34 -2.62
N MET A 441 -28.64 39.98 -2.71
CA MET A 441 -29.37 39.68 -3.95
C MET A 441 -30.61 40.59 -3.99
N GLU A 442 -30.86 41.21 -5.15
CA GLU A 442 -32.05 42.02 -5.38
C GLU A 442 -33.20 41.11 -5.83
N LEU A 443 -34.42 41.42 -5.41
CA LEU A 443 -35.64 40.70 -5.77
C LEU A 443 -36.58 41.59 -6.57
N GLY A 444 -37.40 40.96 -7.42
CA GLY A 444 -38.45 41.65 -8.16
C GLY A 444 -39.67 42.08 -7.32
N ASP A 445 -39.92 41.46 -6.16
CA ASP A 445 -41.07 41.77 -5.30
C ASP A 445 -40.81 41.45 -3.80
N HIS A 446 -41.71 41.89 -2.91
CA HIS A 446 -41.65 41.68 -1.46
C HIS A 446 -41.71 40.19 -1.11
N MET A 447 -40.85 39.77 -0.19
CA MET A 447 -40.70 38.36 0.13
C MET A 447 -41.43 37.95 1.40
N GLU A 448 -42.43 37.07 1.24
CA GLU A 448 -43.01 36.27 2.30
C GLU A 448 -42.63 34.79 2.08
N ALA A 449 -42.07 34.16 3.12
CA ALA A 449 -41.79 32.73 3.09
C ALA A 449 -43.12 31.95 3.12
N GLY A 450 -43.23 30.91 2.29
CA GLY A 450 -44.40 30.03 2.29
C GLY A 450 -44.52 29.21 3.58
N ASP A 451 -45.56 28.38 3.66
CA ASP A 451 -45.99 27.72 4.91
C ASP A 451 -44.92 26.84 5.60
N SER A 452 -43.89 26.39 4.90
CA SER A 452 -42.88 25.46 5.43
C SER A 452 -41.48 25.72 4.88
N LEU A 453 -40.49 25.61 5.77
CA LEU A 453 -39.07 25.68 5.47
C LEU A 453 -38.46 24.28 5.56
N TYR A 454 -37.79 23.85 4.51
CA TYR A 454 -37.12 22.55 4.43
C TYR A 454 -35.62 22.73 4.65
N PHE A 455 -35.11 22.17 5.73
CA PHE A 455 -33.68 22.10 6.03
C PHE A 455 -33.12 20.74 5.61
N GLY A 456 -31.94 20.78 5.03
CA GLY A 456 -31.12 19.61 4.71
C GLY A 456 -31.59 18.74 3.55
N GLY A 457 -32.81 18.86 3.05
CA GLY A 457 -33.30 18.09 1.91
C GLY A 457 -34.79 18.23 1.69
N CYS A 458 -35.31 17.55 0.67
CA CYS A 458 -36.73 17.54 0.32
C CYS A 458 -37.37 16.14 0.51
N PRO A 459 -38.67 16.07 0.88
CA PRO A 459 -39.42 14.80 1.01
C PRO A 459 -39.64 14.10 -0.35
N SER A 460 -39.66 12.75 -0.35
CA SER A 460 -39.60 11.92 -1.58
C SER A 460 -40.96 11.46 -2.15
N SER A 461 -42.11 12.03 -1.75
CA SER A 461 -43.43 11.48 -2.08
C SER A 461 -44.18 12.19 -3.21
N SER A 462 -44.60 11.38 -4.19
CA SER A 462 -45.35 11.66 -5.41
C SER A 462 -46.85 11.99 -5.23
N SER A 463 -47.21 12.85 -4.30
CA SER A 463 -48.58 13.40 -4.22
C SER A 463 -48.57 14.84 -3.73
N SER A 464 -48.95 15.75 -4.63
CA SER A 464 -49.30 17.17 -4.48
C SER A 464 -48.26 18.26 -4.17
N ASP A 465 -46.99 17.98 -3.85
CA ASP A 465 -45.97 19.04 -3.64
C ASP A 465 -44.76 18.88 -4.58
N SER A 466 -44.87 19.34 -5.83
CA SER A 466 -43.80 19.32 -6.84
C SER A 466 -42.79 20.48 -6.71
N TYR A 467 -42.61 21.05 -5.51
CA TYR A 467 -42.02 22.38 -5.35
C TYR A 467 -40.71 22.44 -4.55
N CYS A 468 -40.31 21.34 -3.91
CA CYS A 468 -38.98 21.16 -3.29
C CYS A 468 -38.28 20.00 -4.00
N GLU A 469 -37.21 20.28 -4.72
CA GLU A 469 -36.39 19.25 -5.37
C GLU A 469 -34.95 19.37 -4.85
N ASN A 470 -34.29 18.23 -4.64
CA ASN A 470 -32.87 18.21 -4.33
C ASN A 470 -32.10 18.49 -5.64
N PRO A 471 -31.40 19.64 -5.79
CA PRO A 471 -30.73 19.99 -7.04
C PRO A 471 -29.51 19.08 -7.32
N THR A 472 -28.89 18.53 -6.28
CA THR A 472 -27.77 17.58 -6.37
C THR A 472 -27.86 16.51 -5.28
N LEU A 473 -27.56 16.87 -4.04
CA LEU A 473 -27.57 15.99 -2.87
C LEU A 473 -28.31 16.69 -1.71
N ALA A 474 -29.01 15.90 -0.89
CA ALA A 474 -29.43 16.33 0.43
C ALA A 474 -28.18 16.56 1.31
N PHE A 475 -28.26 17.52 2.21
CA PHE A 475 -27.21 17.78 3.18
C PHE A 475 -27.03 16.58 4.11
N GLN A 476 -25.77 16.19 4.24
CA GLN A 476 -25.31 15.22 5.21
C GLN A 476 -24.28 15.92 6.10
N GLY A 477 -24.54 15.97 7.40
CA GLY A 477 -23.81 16.85 8.31
C GLY A 477 -24.59 17.13 9.59
N CYS A 478 -24.10 18.07 10.38
CA CYS A 478 -24.78 18.50 11.61
C CYS A 478 -25.32 19.91 11.49
N MET A 479 -26.49 20.16 12.06
CA MET A 479 -27.05 21.50 12.23
C MET A 479 -27.49 21.75 13.67
N ARG A 480 -27.45 23.01 14.11
CA ARG A 480 -27.94 23.46 15.43
C ARG A 480 -28.33 24.93 15.41
N LEU A 481 -28.89 25.41 16.54
CA LEU A 481 -29.23 26.83 16.74
C LEU A 481 -30.17 27.40 15.65
N PHE A 482 -31.18 26.62 15.27
CA PHE A 482 -32.21 27.07 14.34
C PHE A 482 -33.01 28.23 14.95
N SER A 483 -33.08 29.33 14.22
CA SER A 483 -33.85 30.52 14.56
C SER A 483 -34.60 31.00 13.33
N ILE A 484 -35.92 31.14 13.43
CA ILE A 484 -36.79 31.65 12.36
C ILE A 484 -37.48 32.89 12.91
N ASN A 485 -37.35 34.01 12.21
CA ASN A 485 -37.86 35.33 12.58
C ASN A 485 -37.50 35.74 14.02
N SER A 486 -36.23 35.50 14.38
CA SER A 486 -35.66 35.73 15.72
C SER A 486 -36.23 34.85 16.84
N GLN A 487 -37.07 33.85 16.53
CA GLN A 487 -37.52 32.84 17.48
C GLN A 487 -36.67 31.57 17.37
N PRO A 488 -36.01 31.12 18.45
CA PRO A 488 -35.29 29.86 18.46
C PRO A 488 -36.26 28.67 18.40
N MET A 489 -35.94 27.68 17.59
CA MET A 489 -36.78 26.48 17.40
C MET A 489 -36.35 25.36 18.35
N ASP A 490 -37.33 24.81 19.09
CA ASP A 490 -37.08 23.69 20.02
C ASP A 490 -37.20 22.35 19.30
N LEU A 491 -36.04 21.75 19.02
CA LEU A 491 -35.92 20.45 18.36
C LEU A 491 -36.52 19.29 19.17
N ASN A 492 -36.72 19.44 20.49
CA ASN A 492 -37.39 18.41 21.29
C ASN A 492 -38.86 18.26 20.88
N LEU A 493 -39.53 19.35 20.52
CA LEU A 493 -40.92 19.32 20.05
C LEU A 493 -41.01 18.65 18.68
N VAL A 494 -39.98 18.79 17.85
CA VAL A 494 -39.87 18.08 16.56
C VAL A 494 -39.74 16.58 16.79
N HIS A 495 -38.82 16.17 17.67
CA HIS A 495 -38.62 14.76 17.98
C HIS A 495 -39.90 14.10 18.56
N GLN A 496 -40.70 14.85 19.32
CA GLN A 496 -42.00 14.40 19.85
C GLN A 496 -43.14 14.39 18.81
N GLY A 497 -42.89 14.80 17.56
CA GLY A 497 -43.91 14.91 16.51
C GLY A 497 -44.93 16.03 16.74
N ARG A 498 -44.58 17.04 17.55
CA ARG A 498 -45.45 18.18 17.89
C ARG A 498 -45.14 19.45 17.08
N LEU A 499 -44.00 19.49 16.39
CA LEU A 499 -43.54 20.63 15.60
C LEU A 499 -42.84 20.13 14.32
N GLY A 500 -43.39 20.44 13.14
CA GLY A 500 -42.76 20.06 11.87
C GLY A 500 -42.75 18.55 11.60
N ASP A 501 -41.92 18.14 10.63
CA ASP A 501 -41.76 16.74 10.19
C ASP A 501 -40.28 16.46 9.85
N TYR A 502 -39.85 15.20 9.88
CA TYR A 502 -38.46 14.84 9.58
C TYR A 502 -38.29 13.40 9.06
N LYS A 503 -37.18 13.18 8.35
CA LYS A 503 -36.75 11.84 7.92
C LYS A 503 -35.24 11.67 8.09
N GLU A 504 -34.82 10.50 8.58
CA GLU A 504 -33.41 10.09 8.69
C GLU A 504 -32.53 11.12 9.43
N LEU A 505 -33.02 11.61 10.58
CA LEU A 505 -32.29 12.50 11.49
C LEU A 505 -31.95 11.80 12.81
N GLN A 506 -30.81 12.18 13.39
CA GLN A 506 -30.41 11.81 14.74
C GLN A 506 -30.33 13.05 15.63
N PHE A 507 -31.18 13.13 16.65
CA PHE A 507 -31.27 14.27 17.57
C PHE A 507 -30.29 14.14 18.75
N ASP A 508 -29.90 15.28 19.32
CA ASP A 508 -28.98 15.40 20.46
C ASP A 508 -27.60 14.77 20.21
N THR A 509 -27.20 14.58 18.95
CA THR A 509 -25.91 14.03 18.55
C THR A 509 -25.38 14.75 17.32
N CYS A 510 -24.06 14.92 17.24
CA CYS A 510 -23.40 15.29 16.01
C CYS A 510 -22.40 14.21 15.60
N GLY A 511 -22.81 13.31 14.71
CA GLY A 511 -22.04 12.15 14.26
C GLY A 511 -21.01 12.45 13.16
N ILE A 512 -20.38 13.63 13.17
CA ILE A 512 -19.32 13.96 12.22
C ILE A 512 -17.98 13.37 12.68
N HIS A 513 -17.19 12.84 11.74
CA HIS A 513 -15.90 12.18 12.03
C HIS A 513 -14.82 12.68 11.09
N ASP A 514 -13.64 12.98 11.63
CA ASP A 514 -12.45 13.26 10.82
C ASP A 514 -11.79 11.92 10.46
N ARG A 515 -12.01 11.48 9.22
CA ARG A 515 -11.45 10.25 8.64
C ARG A 515 -10.02 10.42 8.15
N CYS A 516 -9.48 11.63 8.16
CA CYS A 516 -8.07 11.92 7.88
C CYS A 516 -7.22 11.94 9.17
N LEU A 517 -7.80 11.66 10.33
CA LEU A 517 -7.09 11.55 11.61
C LEU A 517 -7.45 10.24 12.33
N PRO A 518 -6.49 9.30 12.50
CA PRO A 518 -5.11 9.37 12.03
C PRO A 518 -5.02 9.38 10.49
N ASN A 519 -3.93 9.94 9.95
CA ASN A 519 -3.74 9.99 8.50
C ASN A 519 -3.35 8.60 8.00
N PHE A 520 -4.24 7.96 7.23
CA PHE A 520 -4.01 6.65 6.61
C PHE A 520 -3.32 6.74 5.24
N CYS A 521 -3.06 7.95 4.74
CA CYS A 521 -2.26 8.13 3.52
C CYS A 521 -0.78 7.99 3.86
N GLU A 522 -0.16 6.94 3.34
CA GLU A 522 1.23 6.59 3.57
C GLU A 522 2.17 7.47 2.71
N HIS A 523 3.48 7.40 2.98
CA HIS A 523 4.55 8.05 2.21
C HIS A 523 4.35 9.56 1.95
N GLY A 524 3.70 10.27 2.87
CA GLY A 524 3.47 11.71 2.77
C GLY A 524 2.31 12.12 1.85
N GLY A 525 1.45 11.17 1.46
CA GLY A 525 0.25 11.44 0.67
C GLY A 525 -0.71 12.44 1.36
N GLN A 526 -1.34 13.31 0.56
CA GLN A 526 -2.26 14.32 1.09
C GLN A 526 -3.66 13.73 1.28
N CYS A 527 -4.16 13.77 2.51
CA CYS A 527 -5.50 13.29 2.83
C CYS A 527 -6.58 14.36 2.60
N SER A 528 -7.68 13.96 1.96
CA SER A 528 -8.95 14.70 1.89
C SER A 528 -10.11 13.75 2.22
N GLN A 529 -11.30 14.28 2.53
CA GLN A 529 -12.41 13.45 3.00
C GLN A 529 -13.78 13.98 2.60
N SER A 530 -14.75 13.07 2.60
CA SER A 530 -16.19 13.31 2.62
C SER A 530 -16.80 12.76 3.91
N TRP A 531 -18.11 12.82 4.06
CA TRP A 531 -18.81 12.24 5.21
C TRP A 531 -18.51 10.74 5.38
N SER A 532 -18.46 9.98 4.28
CA SER A 532 -18.35 8.52 4.30
C SER A 532 -16.96 7.97 3.93
N HIS A 533 -16.11 8.72 3.22
CA HIS A 533 -14.83 8.23 2.72
C HIS A 533 -13.70 9.24 2.91
N PHE A 534 -12.46 8.74 2.91
CA PHE A 534 -11.27 9.55 2.74
C PHE A 534 -10.57 9.22 1.41
N TYR A 535 -9.75 10.14 0.94
CA TYR A 535 -9.02 10.06 -0.33
C TYR A 535 -7.59 10.49 -0.11
N CYS A 536 -6.66 9.74 -0.69
CA CYS A 536 -5.25 10.06 -0.68
C CYS A 536 -4.83 10.55 -2.06
N ASP A 537 -4.22 11.73 -2.10
CA ASP A 537 -3.49 12.18 -3.28
C ASP A 537 -2.03 11.73 -3.15
N CYS A 538 -1.65 10.79 -4.01
CA CYS A 538 -0.29 10.23 -4.06
C CYS A 538 0.61 10.95 -5.07
N SER A 539 0.13 12.02 -5.70
CA SER A 539 0.88 12.77 -6.71
C SER A 539 2.19 13.33 -6.13
N GLY A 540 3.31 13.05 -6.81
CA GLY A 540 4.63 13.55 -6.40
C GLY A 540 5.26 12.79 -5.23
N THR A 541 4.64 11.72 -4.72
CA THR A 541 5.21 10.90 -3.62
C THR A 541 6.14 9.80 -4.13
N GLY A 542 5.98 9.34 -5.38
CA GLY A 542 6.61 8.12 -5.88
C GLY A 542 5.80 6.84 -5.59
N TYR A 543 4.59 6.99 -5.04
CA TYR A 543 3.72 5.90 -4.64
C TYR A 543 2.33 5.99 -5.27
N THR A 544 1.61 4.88 -5.27
CA THR A 544 0.26 4.68 -5.85
C THR A 544 -0.59 3.76 -4.97
N GLY A 545 -1.84 3.54 -5.38
CA GLY A 545 -2.84 2.77 -4.62
C GLY A 545 -3.74 3.67 -3.78
N ALA A 546 -4.76 3.08 -3.17
CA ALA A 546 -5.81 3.81 -2.45
C ALA A 546 -5.30 4.58 -1.21
N THR A 547 -4.18 4.13 -0.64
CA THR A 547 -3.51 4.73 0.54
C THR A 547 -2.07 5.15 0.27
N CYS A 548 -1.64 5.24 -1.00
CA CYS A 548 -0.25 5.52 -1.38
C CYS A 548 0.77 4.51 -0.84
N HIS A 549 0.37 3.25 -0.74
CA HIS A 549 1.19 2.17 -0.18
C HIS A 549 2.17 1.57 -1.21
N ASN A 550 1.81 1.55 -2.49
CA ASN A 550 2.55 0.81 -3.52
C ASN A 550 3.58 1.71 -4.23
N SER A 551 4.86 1.33 -4.23
CA SER A 551 5.87 2.04 -5.01
C SER A 551 5.61 1.94 -6.52
N ILE A 552 5.93 3.01 -7.25
CA ILE A 552 5.91 3.00 -8.73
C ILE A 552 7.26 2.60 -9.33
N TYR A 553 8.29 2.50 -8.51
CA TYR A 553 9.66 2.22 -8.94
C TYR A 553 10.01 0.77 -8.67
N GLU A 554 10.86 0.21 -9.54
CA GLU A 554 11.38 -1.13 -9.32
C GLU A 554 12.38 -1.14 -8.16
N ALA A 555 12.47 -2.27 -7.47
CA ALA A 555 13.25 -2.34 -6.26
C ALA A 555 14.77 -2.48 -6.47
N SER A 556 15.21 -2.76 -7.70
CA SER A 556 16.63 -2.85 -8.04
C SER A 556 16.90 -2.59 -9.52
N CYS A 557 18.15 -2.25 -9.85
CA CYS A 557 18.60 -2.16 -11.24
C CYS A 557 18.46 -3.50 -11.99
N GLU A 558 18.59 -4.62 -11.27
CA GLU A 558 18.40 -5.97 -11.82
C GLU A 558 16.94 -6.18 -12.26
N ALA A 559 15.97 -5.72 -11.48
CA ALA A 559 14.55 -5.74 -11.86
C ALA A 559 14.28 -4.94 -13.14
N TYR A 560 14.84 -3.72 -13.27
CA TYR A 560 14.73 -2.94 -14.51
C TYR A 560 15.37 -3.64 -15.72
N ARG A 561 16.50 -4.35 -15.54
CA ARG A 561 17.09 -5.16 -16.63
C ARG A 561 16.11 -6.22 -17.11
N LEU A 562 15.43 -6.92 -16.18
CA LEU A 562 14.49 -7.99 -16.52
C LEU A 562 13.26 -7.48 -17.28
N THR A 563 12.89 -6.20 -17.10
CA THR A 563 11.85 -5.54 -17.89
C THR A 563 12.33 -5.04 -19.27
N GLY A 564 13.62 -5.20 -19.59
CA GLY A 564 14.22 -4.84 -20.88
C GLY A 564 14.83 -3.44 -20.95
N SER A 565 15.07 -2.79 -19.81
CA SER A 565 15.72 -1.47 -19.77
C SER A 565 17.23 -1.54 -20.07
N SER A 566 17.81 -0.42 -20.52
CA SER A 566 19.25 -0.26 -20.75
C SER A 566 19.92 0.59 -19.65
N SER A 567 21.25 0.66 -19.65
CA SER A 567 22.00 1.49 -18.68
C SER A 567 21.55 2.95 -18.66
N GLY A 568 21.49 3.55 -17.47
CA GLY A 568 21.00 4.90 -17.29
C GLY A 568 20.79 5.27 -15.82
N LEU A 569 20.23 6.46 -15.59
CA LEU A 569 19.84 6.93 -14.27
C LEU A 569 18.41 6.46 -13.97
N PHE A 570 18.21 5.76 -12.86
CA PHE A 570 16.90 5.23 -12.46
C PHE A 570 16.61 5.60 -11.00
N SER A 571 15.33 5.74 -10.68
CA SER A 571 14.87 5.71 -9.30
C SER A 571 14.56 4.26 -8.95
N ILE A 572 15.16 3.76 -7.86
CA ILE A 572 14.87 2.45 -7.29
C ILE A 572 14.28 2.60 -5.91
N ASP A 573 13.50 1.62 -5.50
CA ASP A 573 12.87 1.57 -4.18
C ASP A 573 13.17 0.22 -3.50
N PRO A 574 14.32 0.09 -2.81
CA PRO A 574 14.81 -1.20 -2.34
C PRO A 574 13.88 -1.93 -1.37
N ASP A 575 13.10 -1.18 -0.58
CA ASP A 575 12.11 -1.68 0.37
C ASP A 575 10.66 -1.56 -0.13
N GLY A 576 10.40 -0.94 -1.28
CA GLY A 576 9.08 -0.98 -1.92
C GLY A 576 8.01 -0.31 -1.07
N SER A 577 7.09 -1.08 -0.49
CA SER A 577 6.05 -0.55 0.43
C SER A 577 6.55 -0.34 1.87
N GLY A 578 7.86 -0.41 2.10
CA GLY A 578 8.52 -0.10 3.35
C GLY A 578 8.56 1.40 3.66
N PRO A 579 9.07 1.80 4.84
CA PRO A 579 9.01 3.19 5.29
C PRO A 579 10.00 4.14 4.59
N LEU A 580 10.93 3.64 3.78
CA LEU A 580 11.94 4.47 3.12
C LEU A 580 11.40 5.02 1.80
N GLY A 581 11.87 6.21 1.40
CA GLY A 581 11.54 6.76 0.09
C GLY A 581 12.38 6.13 -1.03
N PRO A 582 11.99 6.32 -2.30
CA PRO A 582 12.82 5.92 -3.44
C PRO A 582 14.11 6.74 -3.51
N THR A 583 15.13 6.16 -4.14
CA THR A 583 16.45 6.79 -4.31
C THR A 583 16.94 6.70 -5.73
N GLN A 584 17.66 7.73 -6.18
CA GLN A 584 18.18 7.81 -7.54
C GLN A 584 19.58 7.21 -7.62
N VAL A 585 19.77 6.28 -8.56
CA VAL A 585 21.00 5.52 -8.76
C VAL A 585 21.36 5.45 -10.24
N TYR A 586 22.63 5.19 -10.53
CA TYR A 586 23.05 4.85 -11.89
C TYR A 586 23.08 3.32 -12.05
N CYS A 587 22.25 2.81 -12.96
CA CYS A 587 22.23 1.39 -13.32
C CYS A 587 23.12 1.16 -14.53
N ASN A 588 24.20 0.41 -14.37
CA ASN A 588 25.07 -0.02 -15.45
C ASN A 588 24.73 -1.48 -15.84
N MET A 589 24.06 -1.64 -16.99
CA MET A 589 23.54 -2.90 -17.53
C MET A 589 24.30 -3.40 -18.77
N THR A 590 25.57 -2.98 -18.98
CA THR A 590 26.34 -3.31 -20.20
C THR A 590 27.05 -4.67 -20.18
N GLU A 591 27.19 -5.29 -19.00
CA GLU A 591 27.98 -6.53 -18.82
C GLU A 591 27.09 -7.72 -18.43
N ASN A 592 27.70 -8.89 -18.19
CA ASN A 592 27.01 -10.05 -17.60
C ASN A 592 26.42 -9.76 -16.20
N LYS A 593 26.85 -8.67 -15.54
CA LYS A 593 26.42 -8.23 -14.20
C LYS A 593 25.80 -6.83 -14.29
N VAL A 594 24.67 -6.63 -13.60
CA VAL A 594 24.02 -5.32 -13.48
C VAL A 594 24.52 -4.60 -12.23
N TRP A 595 25.19 -3.47 -12.41
CA TRP A 595 25.72 -2.68 -11.30
C TRP A 595 24.80 -1.51 -10.96
N THR A 596 24.38 -1.46 -9.70
CA THR A 596 23.82 -0.28 -9.04
C THR A 596 24.98 0.56 -8.50
N VAL A 597 25.13 1.80 -8.99
CA VAL A 597 26.22 2.70 -8.62
C VAL A 597 25.66 3.90 -7.86
N VAL A 598 26.15 4.12 -6.63
CA VAL A 598 25.76 5.23 -5.75
C VAL A 598 26.98 6.10 -5.46
N THR A 599 26.86 7.39 -5.76
CA THR A 599 27.95 8.38 -5.64
C THR A 599 27.88 9.14 -4.32
N HIS A 600 29.00 9.74 -3.92
CA HIS A 600 29.10 10.65 -2.78
C HIS A 600 29.79 11.96 -3.17
N ASN A 601 29.78 12.93 -2.27
CA ASN A 601 30.26 14.30 -2.47
C ASN A 601 31.78 14.50 -2.72
N SER A 602 32.61 13.45 -2.64
CA SER A 602 34.08 13.56 -2.68
C SER A 602 34.70 12.47 -3.56
N THR A 603 34.65 12.66 -4.88
CA THR A 603 35.12 11.66 -5.86
C THR A 603 36.54 11.88 -6.36
N ASP A 604 37.10 13.07 -6.15
CA ASP A 604 38.45 13.45 -6.58
C ASP A 604 39.50 13.11 -5.52
N PRO A 605 40.77 12.83 -5.90
CA PRO A 605 41.84 12.57 -4.95
C PRO A 605 42.11 13.77 -4.02
N VAL A 606 42.20 13.52 -2.71
CA VAL A 606 42.44 14.53 -1.68
C VAL A 606 43.81 14.33 -1.05
N ARG A 607 44.64 15.39 -1.04
CA ARG A 607 45.98 15.39 -0.42
C ARG A 607 45.91 15.91 1.01
N VAL A 608 46.58 15.22 1.92
CA VAL A 608 46.56 15.48 3.37
C VAL A 608 47.98 15.66 3.91
N GLN A 609 48.17 16.72 4.69
CA GLN A 609 49.42 17.10 5.35
C GLN A 609 49.12 17.66 6.76
N GLY A 610 50.06 17.55 7.69
CA GLY A 610 49.99 18.21 9.00
C GLY A 610 49.07 17.54 10.03
N SER A 611 48.72 16.26 9.83
CA SER A 611 47.83 15.52 10.72
C SER A 611 48.56 14.63 11.74
N THR A 612 47.98 14.50 12.93
CA THR A 612 48.50 13.72 14.08
C THR A 612 47.41 12.82 14.67
N LEU A 613 47.75 11.81 15.46
CA LEU A 613 46.77 10.96 16.15
C LEU A 613 45.84 11.72 17.12
N GLN A 614 46.31 12.80 17.74
CA GLN A 614 45.49 13.63 18.65
C GLN A 614 44.56 14.59 17.89
N LYS A 615 44.93 14.96 16.66
CA LYS A 615 44.14 15.81 15.77
C LYS A 615 44.19 15.24 14.35
N PRO A 616 43.52 14.09 14.12
CA PRO A 616 43.57 13.41 12.84
C PRO A 616 42.77 14.20 11.80
N TYR A 617 43.13 14.02 10.54
CA TYR A 617 42.31 14.48 9.43
C TYR A 617 41.13 13.53 9.32
N MET A 618 39.92 14.08 9.29
CA MET A 618 38.67 13.33 9.22
C MET A 618 37.84 13.85 8.05
N MET A 619 37.37 12.95 7.20
CA MET A 619 36.44 13.26 6.10
C MET A 619 35.24 12.32 6.16
N LYS A 620 34.04 12.91 6.25
CA LYS A 620 32.76 12.21 6.21
C LYS A 620 32.17 12.25 4.80
N PHE A 621 31.73 11.10 4.30
CA PHE A 621 31.19 10.97 2.96
C PHE A 621 29.67 11.08 2.97
N ASN A 622 29.16 12.10 2.27
CA ASN A 622 27.71 12.28 2.08
C ASN A 622 27.32 11.66 0.73
N TYR A 623 26.65 10.52 0.79
CA TYR A 623 26.11 9.83 -0.38
C TYR A 623 24.83 10.50 -0.89
N SER A 624 24.47 10.22 -2.15
CA SER A 624 23.20 10.70 -2.74
C SER A 624 21.95 10.06 -2.11
N ALA A 625 22.11 8.93 -1.41
CA ALA A 625 21.06 8.21 -0.69
C ALA A 625 21.25 8.33 0.83
N SER A 626 20.16 8.22 1.60
CA SER A 626 20.22 8.21 3.07
C SER A 626 20.92 6.95 3.60
N PRO A 627 21.47 6.97 4.83
CA PRO A 627 22.07 5.78 5.44
C PRO A 627 21.13 4.57 5.46
N GLU A 628 19.84 4.78 5.75
CA GLU A 628 18.83 3.72 5.79
C GLU A 628 18.55 3.14 4.39
N GLN A 629 18.47 3.99 3.37
CA GLN A 629 18.33 3.56 1.97
C GLN A 629 19.54 2.75 1.50
N LEU A 630 20.75 3.16 1.88
CA LEU A 630 21.98 2.44 1.57
C LEU A 630 22.01 1.06 2.22
N MET A 631 21.61 0.96 3.49
CA MET A 631 21.51 -0.32 4.19
C MET A 631 20.52 -1.26 3.49
N ALA A 632 19.35 -0.77 3.09
CA ALA A 632 18.35 -1.56 2.36
C ALA A 632 18.89 -2.04 0.99
N LEU A 633 19.53 -1.15 0.23
CA LEU A 633 20.15 -1.45 -1.06
C LEU A 633 21.26 -2.50 -0.92
N VAL A 634 22.17 -2.30 0.04
CA VAL A 634 23.24 -3.25 0.34
C VAL A 634 22.59 -4.59 0.70
N ALA A 635 21.72 -4.65 1.71
CA ALA A 635 21.06 -5.88 2.15
C ALA A 635 20.42 -6.69 1.00
N ARG A 636 19.73 -6.03 0.08
CA ARG A 636 19.09 -6.64 -1.09
C ARG A 636 20.07 -7.16 -2.15
N SER A 637 21.21 -6.51 -2.31
CA SER A 637 22.20 -6.84 -3.33
C SER A 637 22.90 -8.18 -3.06
N GLU A 638 23.31 -8.88 -4.12
CA GLU A 638 24.05 -10.15 -3.98
C GLU A 638 25.46 -9.91 -3.43
N GLN A 639 26.12 -8.90 -3.97
CA GLN A 639 27.48 -8.47 -3.63
C GLN A 639 27.59 -6.95 -3.76
N CYS A 640 28.45 -6.35 -2.94
CA CYS A 640 28.79 -4.93 -3.00
C CYS A 640 30.29 -4.75 -2.91
N GLN A 641 30.80 -3.72 -3.57
CA GLN A 641 32.19 -3.36 -3.56
C GLN A 641 32.42 -1.85 -3.65
N GLN A 642 33.54 -1.39 -3.11
CA GLN A 642 33.95 0.00 -3.16
C GLN A 642 35.47 0.09 -3.33
N GLU A 643 35.93 0.94 -4.23
CA GLU A 643 37.36 1.18 -4.47
C GLU A 643 37.92 2.11 -3.39
N VAL A 644 39.07 1.76 -2.83
CA VAL A 644 39.86 2.58 -1.92
C VAL A 644 41.25 2.76 -2.48
N VAL A 645 41.61 4.02 -2.74
CA VAL A 645 42.94 4.42 -3.17
C VAL A 645 43.60 5.12 -1.98
N TYR A 646 44.76 4.62 -1.57
CA TYR A 646 45.61 5.28 -0.60
C TYR A 646 47.05 5.27 -1.12
N SER A 647 47.57 6.46 -1.40
CA SER A 647 48.95 6.68 -1.81
C SER A 647 49.64 7.51 -0.74
N CYS A 648 50.88 7.18 -0.44
CA CYS A 648 51.59 7.71 0.71
C CYS A 648 53.04 8.05 0.38
N ARG A 649 53.58 9.02 1.11
CA ARG A 649 54.98 9.36 1.16
C ARG A 649 55.33 9.58 2.62
N LYS A 650 56.15 8.72 3.23
CA LYS A 650 56.40 8.72 4.69
C LYS A 650 55.13 8.81 5.55
N SER A 651 54.02 8.23 5.10
CA SER A 651 52.74 8.26 5.81
C SER A 651 52.25 6.82 5.97
N ARG A 652 52.26 6.33 7.21
CA ARG A 652 52.03 4.91 7.51
C ARG A 652 50.56 4.64 7.83
N LEU A 653 50.12 3.41 7.56
CA LEU A 653 48.79 2.92 7.92
C LEU A 653 48.82 2.29 9.31
N PHE A 654 49.86 1.53 9.63
CA PHE A 654 50.07 0.88 10.91
C PHE A 654 51.42 1.27 11.52
N ASN A 655 51.47 1.30 12.85
CA ASN A 655 52.71 1.49 13.57
C ASN A 655 53.52 0.18 13.56
N THR A 656 54.77 0.25 13.12
CA THR A 656 55.65 -0.90 12.90
C THR A 656 56.09 -1.60 14.19
N TRP A 657 55.94 -0.95 15.36
CA TRP A 657 56.36 -1.50 16.66
C TRP A 657 55.29 -2.33 17.36
N ASP A 658 54.03 -1.89 17.32
CA ASP A 658 52.93 -2.47 18.11
C ASP A 658 51.68 -2.80 17.26
N GLY A 659 51.70 -2.52 15.96
CA GLY A 659 50.56 -2.73 15.06
C GLY A 659 49.40 -1.75 15.31
N SER A 660 49.59 -0.69 16.11
CA SER A 660 48.52 0.29 16.35
C SER A 660 48.13 1.01 15.04
N PRO A 661 46.83 1.17 14.74
CA PRO A 661 46.40 1.82 13.50
C PRO A 661 46.64 3.33 13.56
N LEU A 662 47.33 3.86 12.54
CA LEU A 662 47.60 5.28 12.36
C LEU A 662 46.60 5.94 11.42
N SER A 663 46.06 5.17 10.47
CA SER A 663 44.98 5.57 9.57
C SER A 663 43.98 4.42 9.45
N TRP A 664 42.68 4.74 9.35
CA TRP A 664 41.59 3.76 9.25
C TRP A 664 40.38 4.36 8.56
N TRP A 665 39.41 3.51 8.23
CA TRP A 665 38.10 3.96 7.75
C TRP A 665 37.00 3.47 8.69
N VAL A 666 35.83 4.09 8.59
CA VAL A 666 34.65 3.78 9.41
C VAL A 666 33.58 3.23 8.50
N ASP A 667 32.93 2.15 8.94
CA ASP A 667 31.85 1.52 8.20
C ASP A 667 30.50 2.22 8.39
N GLN A 668 29.45 1.68 7.77
CA GLN A 668 28.08 2.18 7.90
C GLN A 668 27.50 2.14 9.32
N GLY A 669 28.04 1.30 10.21
CA GLY A 669 27.62 1.17 11.61
C GLY A 669 28.36 2.09 12.58
N GLY A 670 29.35 2.85 12.10
CA GLY A 670 30.21 3.68 12.93
C GLY A 670 31.40 2.92 13.53
N GLU A 671 31.63 1.68 13.11
CA GLU A 671 32.72 0.84 13.62
C GLU A 671 34.02 1.08 12.83
N ARG A 672 35.14 1.15 13.55
CA ARG A 672 36.47 1.35 12.97
C ARG A 672 36.94 0.09 12.25
N ARG A 673 37.37 0.23 11.00
CA ARG A 673 37.91 -0.83 10.16
C ARG A 673 39.37 -0.55 9.77
N THR A 674 40.22 -1.55 9.99
CA THR A 674 41.68 -1.46 9.87
C THR A 674 42.24 -2.42 8.82
N TYR A 675 41.43 -2.86 7.87
CA TYR A 675 41.90 -3.63 6.71
C TYR A 675 41.75 -2.76 5.46
N TRP A 676 42.67 -2.91 4.52
CA TRP A 676 42.72 -2.13 3.29
C TRP A 676 42.80 -3.07 2.08
N GLY A 677 42.10 -2.73 1.00
CA GLY A 677 42.17 -3.40 -0.31
C GLY A 677 42.22 -4.94 -0.31
N GLY A 678 41.10 -5.63 -0.50
CA GLY A 678 41.08 -7.07 -0.81
C GLY A 678 41.30 -8.05 0.36
N PHE A 679 41.74 -7.58 1.53
CA PHE A 679 41.96 -8.44 2.71
C PHE A 679 40.70 -8.67 3.56
N LEU A 680 40.65 -9.78 4.32
CA LEU A 680 39.53 -10.14 5.20
C LEU A 680 39.41 -9.22 6.43
N PRO A 681 38.20 -9.01 6.97
CA PRO A 681 38.01 -8.25 8.20
C PRO A 681 38.81 -8.76 9.40
N GLY A 682 39.29 -7.83 10.22
CA GLY A 682 39.99 -8.13 11.47
C GLY A 682 41.49 -8.38 11.32
N VAL A 683 42.04 -8.31 10.11
CA VAL A 683 43.47 -8.47 9.86
C VAL A 683 44.06 -7.16 9.35
N GLN A 684 45.12 -6.69 10.01
CA GLN A 684 45.81 -5.43 9.71
C GLN A 684 46.79 -5.58 8.53
N GLN A 685 46.25 -5.86 7.34
CA GLN A 685 47.03 -6.05 6.12
C GLN A 685 46.38 -5.34 4.93
N CYS A 686 47.18 -5.16 3.87
CA CYS A 686 46.79 -4.51 2.62
C CYS A 686 46.82 -5.48 1.42
N SER A 687 46.32 -5.05 0.27
CA SER A 687 46.25 -5.85 -0.97
C SER A 687 47.58 -6.48 -1.37
N CYS A 688 48.69 -5.78 -1.17
CA CYS A 688 50.00 -6.27 -1.58
C CYS A 688 50.44 -7.54 -0.82
N SER A 689 50.00 -7.68 0.44
CA SER A 689 50.30 -8.84 1.27
C SER A 689 49.55 -10.09 0.77
N LEU A 690 48.32 -9.91 0.30
CA LEU A 690 47.50 -10.97 -0.29
C LEU A 690 48.02 -11.42 -1.66
N GLU A 691 48.55 -10.48 -2.45
CA GLU A 691 49.12 -10.74 -3.77
C GLU A 691 50.61 -11.15 -3.75
N GLU A 692 51.22 -11.20 -2.56
CA GLU A 692 52.64 -11.48 -2.34
C GLU A 692 53.59 -10.57 -3.15
N ASN A 693 53.22 -9.28 -3.30
CA ASN A 693 53.93 -8.32 -4.16
C ASN A 693 54.27 -6.98 -3.47
N CYS A 694 54.30 -6.94 -2.13
CA CYS A 694 54.69 -5.72 -1.40
C CYS A 694 56.11 -5.26 -1.77
N MET A 695 56.31 -3.94 -1.80
CA MET A 695 57.61 -3.31 -2.11
C MET A 695 58.73 -3.77 -1.18
N ASP A 696 58.39 -4.02 0.09
CA ASP A 696 59.26 -4.64 1.09
C ASP A 696 58.46 -5.70 1.85
N MET A 697 58.88 -6.96 1.71
CA MET A 697 58.19 -8.13 2.28
C MET A 697 58.26 -8.19 3.82
N ASN A 698 59.01 -7.29 4.48
CA ASN A 698 58.98 -7.16 5.95
C ASN A 698 57.76 -6.40 6.46
N TYR A 699 56.97 -5.78 5.59
CA TYR A 699 55.76 -5.04 5.93
C TYR A 699 54.54 -5.62 5.21
N PHE A 700 53.37 -5.55 5.84
CA PHE A 700 52.12 -6.05 5.28
C PHE A 700 51.35 -5.03 4.41
N CYS A 701 51.89 -3.82 4.30
CA CYS A 701 51.38 -2.71 3.51
C CYS A 701 52.56 -1.90 2.95
N ASN A 702 52.44 -1.42 1.71
CA ASN A 702 53.50 -0.65 1.06
C ASN A 702 53.78 0.67 1.78
N CYS A 703 52.75 1.30 2.35
CA CYS A 703 52.87 2.57 3.08
C CYS A 703 53.58 2.46 4.43
N ASP A 704 53.66 1.25 5.00
CA ASP A 704 54.33 1.04 6.29
C ASP A 704 55.85 0.97 6.16
N ALA A 705 56.38 0.81 4.94
CA ALA A 705 57.81 0.86 4.64
C ALA A 705 58.43 2.26 4.82
N ASP A 706 57.61 3.29 5.07
CA ASP A 706 58.03 4.66 5.42
C ASP A 706 59.01 5.32 4.43
N THR A 707 58.85 5.04 3.14
CA THR A 707 59.77 5.51 2.10
C THR A 707 59.54 6.97 1.70
N ASP A 708 60.60 7.64 1.23
CA ASP A 708 60.53 9.00 0.65
C ASP A 708 59.95 9.04 -0.78
N SER A 709 59.78 7.88 -1.42
CA SER A 709 59.06 7.70 -2.68
C SER A 709 57.58 7.48 -2.45
N TRP A 710 56.76 7.73 -3.47
CA TRP A 710 55.33 7.41 -3.43
C TRP A 710 55.11 5.89 -3.47
N ALA A 711 54.42 5.38 -2.46
CA ALA A 711 53.92 4.02 -2.38
C ALA A 711 52.38 4.03 -2.40
N ASN A 712 51.75 2.91 -2.74
CA ASN A 712 50.30 2.79 -2.78
C ASN A 712 49.80 1.47 -2.20
N ASP A 713 48.66 1.53 -1.52
CA ASP A 713 47.93 0.38 -0.98
C ASP A 713 46.48 0.40 -1.51
N THR A 714 46.36 0.59 -2.83
CA THR A 714 45.07 0.65 -3.52
C THR A 714 44.43 -0.73 -3.60
N GLY A 715 43.11 -0.80 -3.40
CA GLY A 715 42.37 -2.04 -3.65
C GLY A 715 40.86 -1.87 -3.54
N VAL A 716 40.16 -2.99 -3.50
CA VAL A 716 38.69 -3.04 -3.45
C VAL A 716 38.23 -3.60 -2.11
N LEU A 717 37.35 -2.88 -1.43
CA LEU A 717 36.61 -3.35 -0.27
C LEU A 717 35.39 -4.12 -0.77
N SER A 718 35.27 -5.40 -0.44
CA SER A 718 34.18 -6.28 -0.92
C SER A 718 33.35 -6.92 0.19
N TYR A 719 33.70 -6.68 1.46
CA TYR A 719 32.93 -7.19 2.58
C TYR A 719 31.65 -6.38 2.78
N LYS A 720 30.57 -6.91 2.20
CA LYS A 720 29.25 -6.29 2.07
C LYS A 720 28.75 -5.61 3.35
N GLU A 721 28.82 -6.29 4.50
CA GLU A 721 28.22 -5.80 5.76
C GLU A 721 28.92 -4.54 6.32
N HIS A 722 30.12 -4.21 5.85
CA HIS A 722 30.86 -3.00 6.26
C HIS A 722 30.74 -1.84 5.26
N LEU A 723 30.12 -2.06 4.10
CA LEU A 723 29.96 -1.03 3.09
C LEU A 723 28.62 -0.30 3.27
N PRO A 724 28.54 0.98 2.90
CA PRO A 724 29.61 1.82 2.34
C PRO A 724 30.58 2.40 3.39
N VAL A 725 31.73 2.92 2.92
CA VAL A 725 32.65 3.71 3.75
C VAL A 725 31.99 5.03 4.13
N SER A 726 31.79 5.27 5.43
CA SER A 726 31.12 6.48 5.95
C SER A 726 32.10 7.60 6.28
N GLU A 727 33.30 7.25 6.76
CA GLU A 727 34.35 8.19 7.15
C GLU A 727 35.75 7.61 6.88
N ILE A 728 36.72 8.48 6.60
CA ILE A 728 38.14 8.13 6.56
C ILE A 728 38.93 9.01 7.54
N VAL A 729 39.87 8.38 8.26
CA VAL A 729 40.70 9.01 9.28
C VAL A 729 42.18 8.79 8.96
N ILE A 730 42.95 9.88 8.89
CA ILE A 730 44.39 9.86 8.57
C ILE A 730 45.14 10.58 9.68
N GLY A 731 46.13 9.91 10.30
CA GLY A 731 46.82 10.41 11.50
C GLY A 731 48.33 10.59 11.40
N ASP A 732 49.01 10.10 10.36
CA ASP A 732 50.49 10.16 10.23
C ASP A 732 50.93 11.02 9.05
N THR A 733 50.69 12.33 9.10
CA THR A 733 51.14 13.29 8.05
C THR A 733 51.84 14.55 8.60
N ASN A 734 52.19 14.58 9.89
CA ASN A 734 52.87 15.73 10.52
C ASN A 734 54.40 15.59 10.55
N ARG A 735 54.96 14.48 10.05
CA ARG A 735 56.42 14.28 9.97
C ARG A 735 57.02 14.99 8.76
N THR A 736 58.30 15.34 8.80
CA THR A 736 58.96 16.08 7.71
C THR A 736 58.95 15.25 6.41
N GLY A 737 58.29 15.78 5.37
CA GLY A 737 58.11 15.10 4.08
C GLY A 737 56.98 14.06 4.06
N SER A 738 56.18 13.97 5.12
CA SER A 738 55.07 13.02 5.27
C SER A 738 53.79 13.56 4.65
N GLU A 739 53.21 12.79 3.74
CA GLU A 739 52.03 13.15 2.98
C GLU A 739 51.20 11.91 2.61
N ALA A 740 49.87 12.09 2.55
CA ALA A 740 48.94 11.08 2.06
C ALA A 740 48.06 11.66 0.96
N LEU A 741 47.69 10.83 -0.01
CA LEU A 741 46.72 11.11 -1.05
C LEU A 741 45.70 9.97 -1.06
N TYR A 742 44.43 10.26 -0.77
CA TYR A 742 43.39 9.24 -0.74
C TYR A 742 42.28 9.55 -1.76
N ARG A 743 41.57 8.51 -2.20
CA ARG A 743 40.34 8.60 -2.99
C ARG A 743 39.44 7.42 -2.66
N ILE A 744 38.16 7.69 -2.42
CA ILE A 744 37.12 6.67 -2.26
C ILE A 744 36.25 6.67 -3.52
N GLY A 745 36.04 5.49 -4.10
CA GLY A 745 35.16 5.31 -5.25
C GLY A 745 33.69 5.22 -4.86
N PRO A 746 32.76 5.25 -5.85
CA PRO A 746 31.34 5.07 -5.57
C PRO A 746 31.05 3.67 -5.01
N LEU A 747 29.95 3.54 -4.25
CA LEU A 747 29.43 2.24 -3.84
C LEU A 747 28.88 1.53 -5.09
N ARG A 748 29.36 0.32 -5.36
CA ARG A 748 28.92 -0.50 -6.50
C ARG A 748 28.37 -1.82 -6.00
N CYS A 749 27.08 -2.04 -6.16
CA CYS A 749 26.42 -3.29 -5.81
C CYS A 749 25.86 -3.97 -7.06
N TYR A 750 25.83 -5.29 -7.10
CA TYR A 750 25.22 -6.03 -8.22
C TYR A 750 24.36 -7.20 -7.75
N GLY A 751 23.45 -7.60 -8.63
CA GLY A 751 22.50 -8.68 -8.41
C GLY A 751 21.36 -8.29 -7.46
N ASP A 752 20.37 -9.16 -7.38
CA ASP A 752 19.25 -9.03 -6.45
C ASP A 752 18.93 -10.41 -5.86
N LYS A 753 19.11 -10.56 -4.55
CA LYS A 753 18.86 -11.83 -3.85
C LYS A 753 17.39 -12.23 -3.88
N SER A 754 16.46 -11.29 -4.08
CA SER A 754 15.02 -11.56 -4.05
C SER A 754 14.49 -12.23 -5.32
N VAL A 755 15.14 -12.03 -6.47
CA VAL A 755 14.63 -12.40 -7.80
C VAL A 755 14.58 -13.93 -7.99
N TRP A 756 15.57 -14.64 -7.47
CA TRP A 756 15.70 -16.09 -7.66
C TRP A 756 15.29 -16.92 -6.44
N ASN A 757 15.03 -16.25 -5.32
CA ASN A 757 14.63 -16.84 -4.06
C ASN A 757 13.34 -17.69 -4.19
N ALA A 758 13.50 -19.01 -4.23
CA ALA A 758 12.42 -19.96 -4.47
C ALA A 758 12.45 -21.20 -3.57
N ALA A 759 11.29 -21.80 -3.35
CA ALA A 759 11.14 -23.07 -2.64
C ALA A 759 10.18 -24.01 -3.39
N SER A 760 10.47 -25.30 -3.37
CA SER A 760 9.64 -26.37 -3.95
C SER A 760 9.01 -27.23 -2.87
N PHE A 761 7.70 -27.41 -2.93
CA PHE A 761 6.87 -28.18 -1.99
C PHE A 761 6.43 -29.49 -2.64
N TYR A 762 6.79 -30.63 -2.04
CA TYR A 762 6.51 -31.96 -2.59
C TYR A 762 5.50 -32.77 -1.78
N GLN A 763 5.11 -32.29 -0.60
CA GLN A 763 4.14 -32.95 0.28
C GLN A 763 3.07 -31.95 0.72
N GLU A 764 1.81 -32.34 0.71
CA GLU A 764 0.69 -31.46 1.12
C GLU A 764 0.72 -31.10 2.61
N SER A 765 1.46 -31.86 3.41
CA SER A 765 1.68 -31.58 4.84
C SER A 765 2.87 -30.65 5.11
N SER A 766 3.67 -30.32 4.09
CA SER A 766 4.86 -29.47 4.24
C SER A 766 4.51 -28.00 4.11
N TYR A 767 5.17 -27.17 4.91
CA TYR A 767 5.00 -25.72 4.91
C TYR A 767 6.28 -25.05 5.43
N LEU A 768 6.53 -23.83 4.99
CA LEU A 768 7.50 -22.93 5.63
C LEU A 768 6.77 -22.06 6.64
N HIS A 769 7.43 -21.73 7.76
CA HIS A 769 6.87 -20.82 8.75
C HIS A 769 7.80 -19.66 9.04
N PHE A 770 7.21 -18.48 9.20
CA PHE A 770 7.87 -17.20 9.49
C PHE A 770 7.19 -16.51 10.69
N PRO A 771 7.81 -15.46 11.25
CA PRO A 771 7.16 -14.63 12.28
C PRO A 771 5.79 -14.11 11.84
N THR A 772 4.93 -13.81 12.81
CA THR A 772 3.59 -13.26 12.56
C THR A 772 3.65 -12.02 11.69
N LEU A 773 2.78 -11.99 10.68
CA LEU A 773 2.72 -10.90 9.72
C LEU A 773 2.32 -9.57 10.40
N GLN A 774 3.11 -8.53 10.16
CA GLN A 774 2.83 -7.15 10.57
C GLN A 774 1.97 -6.47 9.48
N ALA A 775 0.67 -6.73 9.51
CA ALA A 775 -0.30 -6.29 8.48
C ALA A 775 -1.54 -5.61 9.06
N GLU A 776 -1.37 -4.84 10.14
CA GLU A 776 -2.47 -4.30 10.93
C GLU A 776 -3.43 -3.44 10.08
N LEU A 777 -2.91 -2.47 9.31
CA LEU A 777 -3.70 -1.54 8.49
C LEU A 777 -3.60 -1.80 6.98
N SER A 778 -2.43 -2.21 6.51
CA SER A 778 -2.13 -2.50 5.11
C SER A 778 -1.33 -3.81 4.97
N ALA A 779 -1.58 -4.52 3.88
CA ALA A 779 -0.94 -5.76 3.50
C ALA A 779 -0.81 -5.82 1.97
N ASP A 780 0.38 -5.61 1.42
CA ASP A 780 0.67 -5.98 0.02
C ASP A 780 1.38 -7.33 0.00
N ILE A 781 0.91 -8.26 -0.81
CA ILE A 781 1.48 -9.60 -0.94
C ILE A 781 1.71 -9.87 -2.41
N SER A 782 2.97 -10.19 -2.77
CA SER A 782 3.31 -10.58 -4.13
C SER A 782 4.20 -11.81 -4.17
N PHE A 783 3.97 -12.68 -5.14
CA PHE A 783 4.80 -13.86 -5.38
C PHE A 783 4.53 -14.47 -6.76
N TYR A 784 5.46 -15.32 -7.20
CA TYR A 784 5.25 -16.20 -8.34
C TYR A 784 4.98 -17.63 -7.87
N PHE A 785 4.11 -18.36 -8.57
CA PHE A 785 3.89 -19.78 -8.33
C PHE A 785 3.94 -20.61 -9.61
N LYS A 786 4.30 -21.88 -9.46
CA LYS A 786 4.31 -22.89 -10.54
C LYS A 786 3.76 -24.20 -9.98
N THR A 787 2.71 -24.76 -10.58
CA THR A 787 2.09 -25.99 -10.06
C THR A 787 1.49 -26.87 -11.16
N SER A 788 1.24 -28.14 -10.82
CA SER A 788 0.34 -29.03 -11.56
C SER A 788 -0.86 -29.50 -10.72
N ALA A 789 -0.89 -29.14 -9.44
CA ALA A 789 -1.99 -29.47 -8.55
C ALA A 789 -3.22 -28.61 -8.87
N PRO A 790 -4.44 -29.16 -8.75
CA PRO A 790 -5.66 -28.44 -9.07
C PRO A 790 -6.06 -27.40 -8.01
N SER A 791 -5.48 -27.46 -6.81
CA SER A 791 -5.76 -26.55 -5.69
C SER A 791 -4.64 -26.57 -4.66
N GLY A 792 -4.53 -25.54 -3.82
CA GLY A 792 -3.61 -25.51 -2.68
C GLY A 792 -3.50 -24.13 -2.05
N VAL A 793 -3.19 -24.07 -0.75
CA VAL A 793 -3.01 -22.82 0.00
C VAL A 793 -1.58 -22.30 -0.17
N PHE A 794 -1.41 -21.10 -0.73
CA PHE A 794 -0.11 -20.48 -0.92
C PHE A 794 0.44 -19.89 0.37
N LEU A 795 -0.41 -19.20 1.12
CA LEU A 795 -0.05 -18.62 2.42
C LEU A 795 -1.27 -18.43 3.31
N GLU A 796 -1.03 -18.52 4.62
CA GLU A 796 -2.04 -18.33 5.66
C GLU A 796 -1.43 -17.75 6.93
N ASN A 797 -2.08 -16.76 7.51
CA ASN A 797 -1.82 -16.33 8.89
C ASN A 797 -3.17 -16.20 9.62
N VAL A 798 -3.26 -16.81 10.80
CA VAL A 798 -4.50 -16.86 11.60
C VAL A 798 -4.37 -16.04 12.88
N GLY A 799 -5.47 -15.40 13.29
CA GLY A 799 -5.68 -14.71 14.56
C GLY A 799 -6.71 -15.44 15.43
N LEU A 800 -7.20 -14.80 16.50
CA LEU A 800 -8.26 -15.39 17.34
C LEU A 800 -9.61 -15.48 16.61
N LYS A 801 -9.91 -14.48 15.79
CA LYS A 801 -11.10 -14.38 14.92
C LYS A 801 -10.68 -14.04 13.50
N ASP A 802 -9.64 -13.23 13.38
CA ASP A 802 -9.13 -12.69 12.13
C ASP A 802 -8.29 -13.73 11.38
N PHE A 803 -8.20 -13.60 10.06
CA PHE A 803 -7.22 -14.35 9.26
C PHE A 803 -6.95 -13.65 7.94
N ILE A 804 -5.86 -14.05 7.28
CA ILE A 804 -5.54 -13.68 5.90
C ILE A 804 -5.00 -14.92 5.16
N ARG A 805 -5.50 -15.17 3.94
CA ARG A 805 -5.17 -16.35 3.14
C ARG A 805 -5.17 -16.05 1.65
N VAL A 806 -4.20 -16.60 0.92
CA VAL A 806 -4.20 -16.66 -0.55
C VAL A 806 -4.13 -18.12 -0.97
N GLU A 807 -5.04 -18.56 -1.83
CA GLU A 807 -5.11 -19.96 -2.28
C GLU A 807 -5.46 -20.10 -3.77
N LEU A 808 -5.00 -21.20 -4.37
CA LEU A 808 -5.55 -21.72 -5.62
C LEU A 808 -6.78 -22.55 -5.27
N SER A 809 -7.97 -22.00 -5.47
CA SER A 809 -9.24 -22.65 -5.11
C SER A 809 -9.71 -23.64 -6.18
N SER A 810 -9.30 -23.43 -7.44
CA SER A 810 -9.50 -24.38 -8.54
C SER A 810 -8.40 -24.20 -9.59
N PRO A 811 -8.28 -25.08 -10.60
CA PRO A 811 -7.22 -25.00 -11.62
C PRO A 811 -7.14 -23.65 -12.34
N SER A 812 -8.20 -22.85 -12.35
CA SER A 812 -8.25 -21.55 -13.02
C SER A 812 -8.64 -20.39 -12.09
N VAL A 813 -8.72 -20.60 -10.78
CA VAL A 813 -9.19 -19.57 -9.84
C VAL A 813 -8.23 -19.41 -8.67
N VAL A 814 -7.73 -18.19 -8.50
CA VAL A 814 -7.00 -17.75 -7.30
C VAL A 814 -7.94 -16.93 -6.43
N THR A 815 -7.92 -17.20 -5.14
CA THR A 815 -8.78 -16.57 -4.14
C THR A 815 -7.95 -15.92 -3.05
N PHE A 816 -8.28 -14.69 -2.71
CA PHE A 816 -7.75 -13.93 -1.59
C PHE A 816 -8.86 -13.73 -0.56
N SER A 817 -8.65 -14.24 0.65
CA SER A 817 -9.65 -14.27 1.71
C SER A 817 -9.11 -13.68 3.00
N PHE A 818 -9.91 -12.88 3.69
CA PHE A 818 -9.55 -12.33 5.00
C PHE A 818 -10.78 -12.06 5.88
N ASP A 819 -10.56 -12.02 7.19
CA ASP A 819 -11.55 -11.56 8.18
C ASP A 819 -10.86 -10.58 9.14
N VAL A 820 -11.47 -9.41 9.33
CA VAL A 820 -11.04 -8.37 10.28
C VAL A 820 -12.00 -8.26 11.47
N GLY A 821 -12.84 -9.27 11.67
CA GLY A 821 -13.88 -9.35 12.70
C GLY A 821 -15.30 -9.01 12.23
N ASN A 822 -15.47 -8.71 10.93
CA ASN A 822 -16.74 -8.34 10.29
C ASN A 822 -17.27 -9.42 9.33
N ARG A 823 -16.98 -10.69 9.65
CA ARG A 823 -17.19 -11.89 8.83
C ARG A 823 -16.16 -12.01 7.70
N PRO A 824 -15.91 -13.24 7.20
CA PRO A 824 -14.96 -13.48 6.12
C PRO A 824 -15.38 -12.82 4.81
N VAL A 825 -14.38 -12.29 4.08
CA VAL A 825 -14.51 -11.66 2.77
C VAL A 825 -13.63 -12.42 1.77
N ASP A 826 -14.17 -12.73 0.59
CA ASP A 826 -13.49 -13.46 -0.48
C ASP A 826 -13.41 -12.64 -1.78
N LEU A 827 -12.21 -12.42 -2.31
CA LEU A 827 -11.96 -11.92 -3.67
C LEU A 827 -11.39 -13.04 -4.53
N ALA A 828 -12.00 -13.28 -5.70
CA ALA A 828 -11.53 -14.32 -6.62
C ALA A 828 -11.27 -13.78 -8.03
N VAL A 829 -10.16 -14.19 -8.63
CA VAL A 829 -9.80 -13.95 -10.04
C VAL A 829 -9.87 -15.27 -10.79
N LYS A 830 -10.65 -15.30 -11.87
CA LYS A 830 -10.81 -16.47 -12.75
C LYS A 830 -10.08 -16.26 -14.06
N SER A 831 -9.11 -17.13 -14.35
CA SER A 831 -8.41 -17.20 -15.63
C SER A 831 -9.22 -17.97 -16.66
N HIS A 832 -9.05 -17.61 -17.94
CA HIS A 832 -9.62 -18.36 -19.07
C HIS A 832 -8.86 -19.66 -19.36
N VAL A 833 -7.61 -19.76 -18.89
CA VAL A 833 -6.76 -20.94 -19.02
C VAL A 833 -6.45 -21.53 -17.64
N PRO A 834 -6.19 -22.83 -17.51
CA PRO A 834 -5.69 -23.41 -16.26
C PRO A 834 -4.34 -22.81 -15.87
N LEU A 835 -4.19 -22.44 -14.60
CA LEU A 835 -2.99 -21.90 -13.96
C LEU A 835 -2.11 -23.01 -13.34
N ASN A 836 -2.53 -24.27 -13.46
CA ASN A 836 -1.76 -25.45 -13.07
C ASN A 836 -1.09 -26.12 -14.28
N ASP A 837 -0.62 -25.31 -15.22
CA ASP A 837 -0.02 -25.69 -16.50
C ASP A 837 1.51 -25.93 -16.42
N ARG A 838 2.08 -25.91 -15.21
CA ARG A 838 3.52 -25.98 -14.92
C ARG A 838 4.32 -24.78 -15.42
N GLN A 839 3.68 -23.65 -15.70
CA GLN A 839 4.34 -22.37 -15.95
C GLN A 839 4.34 -21.49 -14.70
N TRP A 840 5.15 -20.43 -14.74
CA TRP A 840 5.18 -19.42 -13.68
C TRP A 840 4.03 -18.43 -13.88
N HIS A 841 3.22 -18.26 -12.85
CA HIS A 841 2.17 -17.25 -12.76
C HIS A 841 2.51 -16.27 -11.65
N TYR A 842 2.15 -15.00 -11.84
CA TYR A 842 2.35 -13.92 -10.87
C TYR A 842 1.05 -13.62 -10.12
N VAL A 843 1.12 -13.47 -8.81
CA VAL A 843 -0.02 -13.08 -7.96
C VAL A 843 0.35 -11.84 -7.18
N ARG A 844 -0.55 -10.86 -7.20
CA ARG A 844 -0.50 -9.65 -6.36
C ARG A 844 -1.83 -9.51 -5.63
N ALA A 845 -1.79 -9.53 -4.32
CA ALA A 845 -2.95 -9.29 -3.46
C ALA A 845 -2.65 -8.09 -2.55
N GLU A 846 -3.61 -7.19 -2.37
CA GLU A 846 -3.49 -6.04 -1.50
C GLU A 846 -4.71 -5.95 -0.59
N ARG A 847 -4.50 -5.58 0.67
CA ARG A 847 -5.55 -5.20 1.59
C ARG A 847 -5.13 -3.92 2.29
N SER A 848 -5.95 -2.89 2.19
CA SER A 848 -5.79 -1.63 2.92
C SER A 848 -7.01 -1.36 3.79
N VAL A 849 -7.00 -0.25 4.53
CA VAL A 849 -8.16 0.26 5.26
C VAL A 849 -9.29 0.74 4.34
N LYS A 850 -9.03 0.93 3.04
CA LYS A 850 -9.99 1.49 2.08
C LYS A 850 -10.52 0.47 1.08
N GLU A 851 -9.69 -0.48 0.66
CA GLU A 851 -10.06 -1.51 -0.30
C GLU A 851 -9.13 -2.73 -0.21
N ALA A 852 -9.61 -3.86 -0.73
CA ALA A 852 -8.79 -5.02 -1.02
C ALA A 852 -8.75 -5.27 -2.53
N SER A 853 -7.64 -5.77 -3.05
CA SER A 853 -7.44 -6.05 -4.47
C SER A 853 -6.71 -7.38 -4.71
N LEU A 854 -6.94 -7.98 -5.87
CA LEU A 854 -6.29 -9.20 -6.34
C LEU A 854 -6.07 -9.13 -7.85
N GLN A 855 -4.85 -9.41 -8.27
CA GLN A 855 -4.42 -9.55 -9.66
C GLN A 855 -3.63 -10.85 -9.85
N VAL A 856 -3.87 -11.51 -10.98
CA VAL A 856 -3.13 -12.70 -11.40
C VAL A 856 -2.65 -12.48 -12.82
N ASP A 857 -1.35 -12.61 -13.05
CA ASP A 857 -0.68 -12.30 -14.31
C ASP A 857 -1.08 -10.90 -14.84
N GLN A 858 -1.47 -10.81 -16.11
CA GLN A 858 -1.96 -9.60 -16.76
C GLN A 858 -3.49 -9.54 -16.78
N LEU A 859 -4.19 -10.35 -15.98
CA LEU A 859 -5.64 -10.30 -15.89
C LEU A 859 -6.09 -8.98 -15.23
N PRO A 860 -7.31 -8.51 -15.52
CA PRO A 860 -7.85 -7.30 -14.91
C PRO A 860 -7.85 -7.39 -13.37
N LEU A 861 -7.40 -6.31 -12.73
CA LEU A 861 -7.43 -6.15 -11.28
C LEU A 861 -8.87 -6.28 -10.77
N ARG A 862 -9.09 -7.11 -9.75
CA ARG A 862 -10.36 -7.18 -9.02
C ARG A 862 -10.17 -6.48 -7.70
N PHE A 863 -11.12 -5.63 -7.30
CA PHE A 863 -11.08 -4.94 -6.02
C PHE A 863 -12.45 -4.97 -5.33
N LEU A 864 -12.42 -4.72 -4.02
CA LEU A 864 -13.58 -4.62 -3.15
C LEU A 864 -13.36 -3.46 -2.18
N GLU A 865 -14.30 -2.53 -2.13
CA GLU A 865 -14.25 -1.42 -1.19
C GLU A 865 -14.49 -1.88 0.26
N ALA A 866 -13.74 -1.30 1.19
CA ALA A 866 -13.92 -1.55 2.61
C ALA A 866 -15.17 -0.82 3.13
N PRO A 867 -15.92 -1.41 4.08
CA PRO A 867 -17.05 -0.74 4.72
C PRO A 867 -16.64 0.58 5.40
N SER A 868 -17.48 1.62 5.29
CA SER A 868 -17.22 2.94 5.88
C SER A 868 -17.24 2.97 7.41
N GLU A 869 -17.88 1.98 8.05
CA GLU A 869 -17.96 1.79 9.50
C GLU A 869 -17.62 0.35 9.93
N GLY A 870 -16.38 -0.08 9.68
CA GLY A 870 -15.89 -1.43 10.00
C GLY A 870 -14.64 -1.46 10.88
N LEU A 871 -14.30 -2.66 11.37
CA LEU A 871 -13.01 -2.93 12.02
C LEU A 871 -11.89 -2.70 10.99
N LEU A 872 -10.91 -1.87 11.36
CA LEU A 872 -9.80 -1.50 10.47
C LEU A 872 -8.54 -2.35 10.66
N ARG A 873 -8.39 -2.98 11.83
CA ARG A 873 -7.14 -3.64 12.22
C ARG A 873 -7.24 -5.15 12.03
N LEU A 874 -6.26 -5.74 11.35
CA LEU A 874 -6.11 -7.20 11.23
C LEU A 874 -5.20 -7.70 12.35
N ARG A 875 -5.78 -8.37 13.36
CA ARG A 875 -5.07 -8.84 14.56
C ARG A 875 -4.69 -10.31 14.44
N LEU A 876 -3.47 -10.54 13.96
CA LEU A 876 -2.89 -11.87 13.79
C LEU A 876 -2.05 -12.25 15.03
N ASN A 877 -2.06 -13.53 15.41
CA ASN A 877 -1.29 -14.02 16.56
C ASN A 877 -0.50 -15.32 16.30
N SER A 878 -0.80 -16.02 15.20
CA SER A 878 -0.04 -17.20 14.78
C SER A 878 1.14 -16.84 13.87
N GLN A 879 2.03 -17.80 13.65
CA GLN A 879 3.09 -17.70 12.64
C GLN A 879 2.49 -17.62 11.24
N LEU A 880 3.22 -17.00 10.30
CA LEU A 880 2.86 -17.01 8.89
C LEU A 880 3.26 -18.36 8.28
N PHE A 881 2.29 -19.09 7.73
CA PHE A 881 2.49 -20.35 7.01
C PHE A 881 2.56 -20.08 5.50
N VAL A 882 3.55 -20.65 4.82
CA VAL A 882 3.74 -20.54 3.36
C VAL A 882 3.83 -21.94 2.76
N GLY A 883 3.06 -22.17 1.70
CA GLY A 883 2.89 -23.46 1.04
C GLY A 883 2.00 -24.45 1.80
N GLY A 884 1.35 -24.03 2.89
CA GLY A 884 0.46 -24.87 3.66
C GLY A 884 -0.29 -24.12 4.76
N THR A 885 -0.97 -24.88 5.61
CA THR A 885 -1.82 -24.36 6.70
C THR A 885 -1.35 -24.87 8.06
N ALA A 886 -1.75 -24.20 9.13
CA ALA A 886 -1.49 -24.68 10.49
C ALA A 886 -2.09 -26.09 10.74
N ALA A 887 -3.20 -26.41 10.08
CA ALA A 887 -3.89 -27.69 10.18
C ALA A 887 -3.23 -28.82 9.36
N ARG A 888 -2.19 -28.52 8.57
CA ARG A 888 -1.51 -29.47 7.65
C ARG A 888 -2.46 -30.15 6.66
N GLN A 889 -3.52 -29.44 6.27
CA GLN A 889 -4.47 -29.87 5.24
C GLN A 889 -4.48 -28.87 4.10
N ARG A 890 -4.75 -29.35 2.87
CA ARG A 890 -4.82 -28.53 1.64
C ARG A 890 -3.53 -27.75 1.33
N GLY A 891 -2.37 -28.28 1.69
CA GLY A 891 -1.10 -27.63 1.39
C GLY A 891 -0.81 -27.56 -0.11
N PHE A 892 0.01 -26.59 -0.49
CA PHE A 892 0.38 -26.34 -1.87
C PHE A 892 1.47 -27.30 -2.32
N LEU A 893 1.29 -27.88 -3.50
CA LEU A 893 2.30 -28.68 -4.20
C LEU A 893 2.79 -27.90 -5.41
N GLY A 894 4.09 -27.65 -5.52
CA GLY A 894 4.65 -26.83 -6.59
C GLY A 894 5.79 -25.95 -6.11
N CYS A 895 6.04 -24.85 -6.81
CA CYS A 895 7.07 -23.89 -6.45
C CYS A 895 6.47 -22.53 -6.13
N ILE A 896 7.03 -21.85 -5.13
CA ILE A 896 6.78 -20.43 -4.83
C ILE A 896 8.11 -19.69 -4.95
N ARG A 897 8.10 -18.49 -5.55
CA ARG A 897 9.29 -17.65 -5.77
C ARG A 897 8.99 -16.19 -5.49
N THR A 898 10.00 -15.47 -4.98
CA THR A 898 9.98 -14.02 -4.72
C THR A 898 8.77 -13.62 -3.88
N LEU A 899 8.60 -14.27 -2.72
CA LEU A 899 7.56 -13.86 -1.77
C LEU A 899 7.95 -12.54 -1.11
N THR A 900 7.20 -11.49 -1.43
CA THR A 900 7.30 -10.18 -0.77
C THR A 900 6.01 -9.87 -0.04
N ILE A 901 6.12 -9.35 1.18
CA ILE A 901 4.99 -8.85 1.95
C ILE A 901 5.38 -7.55 2.65
N ASN A 902 4.62 -6.47 2.47
CA ASN A 902 4.89 -5.12 3.02
C ASN A 902 6.33 -4.67 2.73
N GLY A 903 6.78 -4.85 1.49
CA GLY A 903 8.14 -4.52 1.09
C GLY A 903 9.24 -5.50 1.54
N VAL A 904 8.93 -6.39 2.50
CA VAL A 904 9.88 -7.37 3.04
C VAL A 904 9.93 -8.62 2.19
N THR A 905 11.13 -8.95 1.69
CA THR A 905 11.36 -10.23 0.99
C THR A 905 11.69 -11.34 1.98
N PHE A 906 10.90 -12.42 1.97
CA PHE A 906 11.11 -13.57 2.85
C PHE A 906 12.07 -14.58 2.22
N ASN A 907 13.19 -14.90 2.87
CA ASN A 907 14.18 -15.87 2.35
C ASN A 907 13.64 -17.31 2.39
N LEU A 908 13.05 -17.76 1.27
CA LEU A 908 12.45 -19.07 1.11
C LEU A 908 13.52 -20.16 1.01
N GLU A 909 14.63 -19.89 0.32
CA GLU A 909 15.69 -20.88 0.10
C GLU A 909 16.36 -21.33 1.39
N GLU A 910 16.74 -20.39 2.24
CA GLU A 910 17.39 -20.69 3.52
C GLU A 910 16.44 -21.48 4.43
N ARG A 911 15.16 -21.09 4.45
CA ARG A 911 14.14 -21.77 5.24
C ARG A 911 13.84 -23.18 4.70
N ALA A 912 13.83 -23.34 3.38
CA ALA A 912 13.60 -24.62 2.72
C ALA A 912 14.71 -25.63 3.00
N LYS A 913 15.99 -25.20 3.08
CA LYS A 913 17.12 -26.10 3.42
C LYS A 913 16.95 -26.80 4.77
N MET A 914 16.22 -26.18 5.70
CA MET A 914 16.00 -26.69 7.05
C MET A 914 14.66 -27.43 7.22
N THR A 915 13.80 -27.48 6.20
CA THR A 915 12.40 -27.93 6.32
C THR A 915 12.15 -29.24 5.56
N PRO A 916 11.74 -30.33 6.22
CA PRO A 916 11.40 -31.59 5.54
C PRO A 916 10.25 -31.48 4.53
N GLY A 917 10.41 -32.12 3.38
CA GLY A 917 9.41 -32.13 2.29
C GLY A 917 9.36 -30.82 1.47
N VAL A 918 10.29 -29.89 1.74
CA VAL A 918 10.54 -28.68 0.95
C VAL A 918 12.00 -28.69 0.48
N SER A 919 12.29 -28.22 -0.72
CA SER A 919 13.68 -28.01 -1.19
C SER A 919 13.91 -26.58 -1.65
N ALA A 920 15.14 -26.10 -1.52
CA ALA A 920 15.54 -24.79 -2.06
C ALA A 920 15.59 -24.82 -3.60
N GLY A 921 15.16 -23.72 -4.22
CA GLY A 921 15.06 -23.58 -5.67
C GLY A 921 13.82 -24.26 -6.28
N CYS A 922 13.68 -24.15 -7.60
CA CYS A 922 12.64 -24.82 -8.38
C CYS A 922 13.23 -25.39 -9.69
N PRO A 923 13.47 -26.71 -9.79
CA PRO A 923 14.07 -27.31 -10.98
C PRO A 923 13.15 -27.24 -12.22
N GLY A 924 13.75 -27.18 -13.42
CA GLY A 924 13.09 -27.31 -14.72
C GLY A 924 12.78 -25.98 -15.44
N HIS A 925 13.80 -25.20 -15.79
CA HIS A 925 13.70 -24.04 -16.69
C HIS A 925 13.85 -24.41 -18.17
N CYS A 926 14.80 -25.28 -18.53
CA CYS A 926 15.04 -25.66 -19.92
C CYS A 926 14.15 -26.84 -20.39
N SER A 927 13.11 -27.18 -19.62
CA SER A 927 12.23 -28.33 -19.84
C SER A 927 10.82 -27.88 -20.25
N GLY A 928 10.63 -27.52 -21.53
CA GLY A 928 9.32 -27.12 -22.06
C GLY A 928 9.35 -26.77 -23.55
N SER A 929 8.23 -26.99 -24.24
CA SER A 929 8.05 -26.79 -25.69
C SER A 929 8.01 -25.32 -26.17
N SER A 930 8.25 -24.35 -25.29
CA SER A 930 8.44 -22.93 -25.64
C SER A 930 9.94 -22.62 -25.70
N SER A 931 10.47 -22.23 -26.86
CA SER A 931 11.90 -21.97 -27.05
C SER A 931 12.35 -20.70 -26.30
N LEU A 932 12.72 -20.84 -25.02
CA LEU A 932 13.28 -19.76 -24.18
C LEU A 932 14.54 -19.14 -24.80
N CYS A 933 15.28 -19.94 -25.57
CA CYS A 933 16.38 -19.51 -26.42
C CYS A 933 15.95 -19.61 -27.88
N HIS A 934 15.97 -18.49 -28.58
CA HIS A 934 15.52 -18.39 -29.96
C HIS A 934 16.67 -18.66 -30.94
N ASN A 935 16.35 -18.79 -32.24
CA ASN A 935 17.34 -18.94 -33.32
C ASN A 935 18.42 -20.02 -33.07
N SER A 936 18.00 -21.18 -32.57
CA SER A 936 18.86 -22.32 -32.24
C SER A 936 19.84 -22.08 -31.09
N GLY A 937 19.59 -21.09 -30.24
CA GLY A 937 20.31 -20.91 -28.98
C GLY A 937 20.09 -22.10 -28.04
N ARG A 938 21.16 -22.54 -27.37
CA ARG A 938 21.09 -23.66 -26.43
C ARG A 938 20.74 -23.15 -25.03
N CYS A 939 19.62 -23.62 -24.48
CA CYS A 939 19.26 -23.33 -23.09
C CYS A 939 20.16 -24.12 -22.14
N ILE A 940 20.86 -23.43 -21.25
CA ILE A 940 21.70 -24.01 -20.21
C ILE A 940 21.06 -23.72 -18.86
N GLU A 941 20.73 -24.79 -18.14
CA GLU A 941 20.10 -24.70 -16.83
C GLU A 941 21.14 -24.38 -15.74
N LYS A 942 20.77 -23.51 -14.79
CA LYS A 942 21.58 -23.08 -13.65
C LYS A 942 20.78 -23.20 -12.36
N ASN A 943 21.48 -23.29 -11.22
CA ASN A 943 20.83 -23.37 -9.90
C ASN A 943 19.97 -22.13 -9.58
N SER A 944 20.23 -20.99 -10.26
CA SER A 944 19.54 -19.71 -10.12
C SER A 944 18.90 -19.24 -11.43
N GLY A 945 18.46 -20.13 -12.33
CA GLY A 945 17.75 -19.77 -13.58
C GLY A 945 18.21 -20.52 -14.83
N TYR A 946 18.17 -19.85 -15.99
CA TYR A 946 18.68 -20.38 -17.26
C TYR A 946 19.49 -19.32 -18.02
N VAL A 947 20.42 -19.76 -18.86
CA VAL A 947 21.21 -18.91 -19.75
C VAL A 947 21.10 -19.44 -21.16
N CYS A 948 20.89 -18.57 -22.14
CA CYS A 948 20.94 -18.94 -23.54
C CYS A 948 22.36 -18.83 -24.10
N ASP A 949 22.94 -19.97 -24.46
CA ASP A 949 24.19 -20.03 -25.20
C ASP A 949 23.92 -19.81 -26.69
N CYS A 950 24.29 -18.62 -27.15
CA CYS A 950 24.17 -18.21 -28.54
C CYS A 950 25.48 -18.39 -29.32
N SER A 951 26.51 -19.01 -28.76
CA SER A 951 27.86 -19.07 -29.36
C SER A 951 27.88 -19.63 -30.79
N GLN A 952 27.06 -20.64 -31.06
CA GLN A 952 26.95 -21.29 -32.37
C GLN A 952 25.81 -20.74 -33.27
N SER A 953 25.13 -19.68 -32.86
CA SER A 953 24.12 -19.02 -33.68
C SER A 953 24.64 -17.73 -34.30
N ALA A 954 24.06 -17.30 -35.41
CA ALA A 954 24.34 -16.00 -36.03
C ALA A 954 23.69 -14.81 -35.27
N TYR A 955 23.18 -15.08 -34.06
CA TYR A 955 22.46 -14.14 -33.21
C TYR A 955 23.16 -14.01 -31.84
N GLY A 956 22.94 -12.90 -31.15
CA GLY A 956 23.40 -12.57 -29.81
C GLY A 956 22.24 -12.17 -28.90
N GLY A 957 22.57 -11.56 -27.77
CA GLY A 957 21.59 -11.17 -26.74
C GLY A 957 21.17 -12.32 -25.81
N PRO A 958 20.49 -12.00 -24.68
CA PRO A 958 20.20 -12.94 -23.60
C PRO A 958 19.23 -14.06 -23.97
N SER A 959 18.50 -13.92 -25.09
CA SER A 959 17.58 -14.93 -25.64
C SER A 959 17.91 -15.33 -27.08
N CYS A 960 19.11 -14.99 -27.58
CA CYS A 960 19.58 -15.24 -28.94
C CYS A 960 18.69 -14.64 -30.05
N LYS A 961 18.15 -13.43 -29.83
CA LYS A 961 17.29 -12.71 -30.79
C LYS A 961 18.01 -11.62 -31.58
N GLU A 962 19.12 -11.10 -31.08
CA GLU A 962 19.80 -9.93 -31.67
C GLU A 962 20.65 -10.40 -32.86
N GLY A 963 20.37 -9.95 -34.08
CA GLY A 963 21.16 -10.36 -35.25
C GLY A 963 22.55 -9.73 -35.24
N VAL A 964 23.61 -10.54 -35.37
CA VAL A 964 24.97 -9.99 -35.52
C VAL A 964 25.10 -9.42 -36.92
N SER A 965 25.37 -8.12 -37.04
CA SER A 965 25.40 -7.45 -38.34
C SER A 965 26.63 -6.57 -38.57
N VAL A 966 27.04 -6.49 -39.82
CA VAL A 966 28.28 -5.85 -40.25
C VAL A 966 28.01 -5.06 -41.52
N SER A 967 28.54 -3.83 -41.58
CA SER A 967 28.56 -3.03 -42.79
C SER A 967 29.79 -3.35 -43.63
N PHE A 968 29.56 -3.49 -44.93
CA PHE A 968 30.56 -3.79 -45.94
C PHE A 968 30.75 -2.61 -46.88
N ASN A 969 32.02 -2.32 -47.15
CA ASN A 969 32.49 -1.38 -48.16
C ASN A 969 33.07 -2.15 -49.37
N ARG A 970 33.36 -1.43 -50.45
CA ARG A 970 33.80 -2.01 -51.75
C ARG A 970 35.06 -2.89 -51.67
N GLU A 971 35.92 -2.67 -50.69
CA GLU A 971 37.17 -3.43 -50.48
C GLU A 971 37.10 -4.43 -49.32
N SER A 972 35.95 -4.52 -48.65
CA SER A 972 35.77 -5.39 -47.48
C SER A 972 35.26 -6.78 -47.86
N SER A 973 35.86 -7.82 -47.29
CA SER A 973 35.37 -9.20 -47.40
C SER A 973 35.71 -10.02 -46.17
N VAL A 974 34.83 -10.99 -45.87
CA VAL A 974 35.03 -11.98 -44.80
C VAL A 974 35.15 -13.33 -45.46
N THR A 975 36.29 -14.00 -45.27
CA THR A 975 36.50 -15.38 -45.73
C THR A 975 36.57 -16.30 -44.53
N TYR A 976 35.72 -17.32 -44.52
CA TYR A 976 35.73 -18.39 -43.51
C TYR A 976 36.26 -19.67 -44.16
N THR A 977 37.35 -20.21 -43.62
CA THR A 977 37.97 -21.44 -44.11
C THR A 977 37.49 -22.62 -43.28
N PHE A 978 36.85 -23.61 -43.90
CA PHE A 978 36.43 -24.83 -43.21
C PHE A 978 37.67 -25.69 -42.88
N GLN A 979 37.91 -25.98 -41.60
CA GLN A 979 38.89 -27.00 -41.21
C GLN A 979 38.23 -28.37 -41.29
N GLU A 980 38.77 -29.26 -42.12
CA GLU A 980 38.53 -30.70 -41.92
C GLU A 980 39.20 -31.12 -40.60
N PRO A 981 38.54 -31.92 -39.76
CA PRO A 981 39.20 -32.48 -38.59
C PRO A 981 40.33 -33.39 -39.07
N PHE A 982 41.58 -32.98 -38.82
CA PHE A 982 42.73 -33.87 -38.94
C PHE A 982 42.47 -35.09 -38.06
N SER A 983 42.21 -36.24 -38.68
CA SER A 983 42.12 -37.52 -38.00
C SER A 983 43.52 -37.98 -37.60
N VAL A 984 44.02 -37.44 -36.50
CA VAL A 984 45.11 -38.02 -35.71
C VAL A 984 44.50 -38.43 -34.38
N MET A 985 44.63 -39.71 -34.03
CA MET A 985 43.98 -40.43 -32.91
C MET A 985 42.65 -41.11 -33.27
N GLN A 986 42.68 -42.03 -34.23
CA GLN A 986 41.75 -43.17 -34.21
C GLN A 986 42.34 -44.24 -33.28
N ASN A 987 41.89 -44.28 -32.02
CA ASN A 987 42.01 -45.45 -31.19
C ASN A 987 40.63 -46.12 -31.11
N ARG A 988 40.58 -47.39 -31.52
CA ARG A 988 39.36 -48.20 -31.63
C ARG A 988 38.73 -48.42 -30.27
N SER A 989 37.50 -47.96 -30.09
CA SER A 989 36.36 -48.76 -29.60
C SER A 989 35.19 -47.81 -29.28
N PHE A 990 34.04 -48.02 -29.93
CA PHE A 990 32.77 -48.34 -29.27
C PHE A 990 31.67 -48.38 -30.33
N GLN A 991 30.93 -49.48 -30.29
CA GLN A 991 29.78 -49.77 -31.13
C GLN A 991 28.70 -48.69 -30.93
N ALA A 992 28.36 -47.98 -32.00
CA ALA A 992 27.07 -47.35 -32.15
C ALA A 992 26.65 -47.44 -33.63
N SER A 993 25.75 -48.39 -33.90
CA SER A 993 24.73 -48.35 -34.95
C SER A 993 25.16 -47.95 -36.37
N SER A 994 25.45 -48.99 -37.15
CA SER A 994 25.40 -49.04 -38.61
C SER A 994 23.99 -48.86 -39.19
N VAL A 995 23.33 -47.71 -38.98
CA VAL A 995 21.95 -47.48 -39.47
C VAL A 995 21.78 -46.18 -40.30
N TYR A 996 22.83 -45.41 -40.58
CA TYR A 996 22.76 -44.34 -41.60
C TYR A 996 23.98 -44.28 -42.53
N ARG A 997 24.34 -45.42 -43.12
CA ARG A 997 24.93 -45.43 -44.48
C ARG A 997 23.82 -45.73 -45.47
N GLY A 998 22.92 -44.77 -45.62
CA GLY A 998 21.99 -44.69 -46.74
C GLY A 998 22.14 -43.30 -47.35
N ASN A 999 22.51 -43.23 -48.63
CA ASN A 999 22.52 -42.05 -49.50
C ASN A 999 22.30 -40.70 -48.78
N SER A 1000 23.33 -40.13 -48.17
CA SER A 1000 23.25 -38.75 -47.71
C SER A 1000 23.21 -37.85 -48.94
N ARG A 1001 22.01 -37.41 -49.32
CA ARG A 1001 21.86 -36.27 -50.23
C ARG A 1001 22.58 -35.10 -49.55
N ALA A 1002 23.51 -34.45 -50.25
CA ALA A 1002 24.14 -33.23 -49.74
C ALA A 1002 23.04 -32.24 -49.32
N ARG A 1003 23.04 -31.84 -48.05
CA ARG A 1003 22.09 -30.90 -47.46
C ARG A 1003 22.86 -29.66 -47.01
N GLU A 1004 22.54 -28.50 -47.57
CA GLU A 1004 23.04 -27.22 -47.05
C GLU A 1004 21.89 -26.30 -46.63
N ASN A 1005 22.12 -25.58 -45.53
CA ASN A 1005 21.25 -24.56 -44.98
C ASN A 1005 21.99 -23.23 -44.96
N MET A 1006 21.44 -22.21 -45.60
CA MET A 1006 22.02 -20.87 -45.64
C MET A 1006 20.94 -19.87 -45.25
N ALA A 1007 21.25 -18.98 -44.33
CA ALA A 1007 20.36 -17.92 -43.92
C ALA A 1007 21.16 -16.63 -43.75
N PHE A 1008 20.65 -15.52 -44.26
CA PHE A 1008 21.23 -14.21 -44.03
C PHE A 1008 20.19 -13.12 -44.30
N ILE A 1009 20.44 -11.94 -43.76
CA ILE A 1009 19.66 -10.73 -44.02
C ILE A 1009 20.61 -9.74 -44.68
N PHE A 1010 20.15 -9.04 -45.70
CA PHE A 1010 20.95 -8.03 -46.36
C PHE A 1010 20.14 -6.76 -46.68
N MET A 1011 20.85 -5.64 -46.80
CA MET A 1011 20.33 -4.36 -47.27
C MET A 1011 21.37 -3.72 -48.18
N THR A 1012 20.99 -3.38 -49.41
CA THR A 1012 21.87 -2.72 -50.39
C THR A 1012 21.07 -1.93 -51.42
N THR A 1013 21.70 -0.92 -52.01
CA THR A 1013 21.19 -0.17 -53.16
C THR A 1013 22.04 -0.41 -54.43
N GLN A 1014 23.02 -1.31 -54.36
CA GLN A 1014 23.99 -1.55 -55.44
C GLN A 1014 23.70 -2.88 -56.15
N SER A 1015 23.80 -2.90 -57.48
CA SER A 1015 23.76 -4.10 -58.31
C SER A 1015 24.64 -3.94 -59.56
N PRO A 1016 25.31 -4.99 -60.07
CA PRO A 1016 25.37 -6.35 -59.52
C PRO A 1016 26.25 -6.44 -58.26
N ALA A 1017 25.95 -7.37 -57.35
CA ALA A 1017 26.66 -7.53 -56.08
C ALA A 1017 26.76 -9.00 -55.65
N MET A 1018 27.90 -9.40 -55.06
CA MET A 1018 28.12 -10.75 -54.53
C MET A 1018 27.74 -10.83 -53.05
N LEU A 1019 26.68 -11.56 -52.68
CA LEU A 1019 26.20 -11.62 -51.29
C LEU A 1019 26.87 -12.72 -50.48
N LEU A 1020 27.02 -13.91 -51.06
CA LEU A 1020 27.64 -15.07 -50.41
C LEU A 1020 28.22 -15.99 -51.48
N THR A 1021 29.42 -16.51 -51.27
CA THR A 1021 29.99 -17.58 -52.09
C THR A 1021 30.60 -18.66 -51.21
N VAL A 1022 30.38 -19.91 -51.59
CA VAL A 1022 30.93 -21.10 -50.94
C VAL A 1022 31.56 -21.95 -52.03
N SER A 1023 32.86 -22.15 -51.97
CA SER A 1023 33.60 -22.91 -52.98
C SER A 1023 34.41 -24.03 -52.33
N THR A 1024 34.66 -25.06 -53.13
CA THR A 1024 35.52 -26.21 -52.78
C THR A 1024 36.85 -26.10 -53.54
N PHE A 1025 37.87 -26.82 -53.09
CA PHE A 1025 39.16 -26.90 -53.77
C PHE A 1025 39.07 -27.48 -55.19
N SER A 1026 38.05 -28.29 -55.48
CA SER A 1026 37.74 -28.89 -56.78
C SER A 1026 36.88 -28.00 -57.69
N GLN A 1027 36.90 -26.67 -57.49
CA GLN A 1027 36.16 -25.67 -58.28
C GLN A 1027 34.62 -25.80 -58.28
N GLN A 1028 34.02 -26.65 -57.44
CA GLN A 1028 32.57 -26.64 -57.22
C GLN A 1028 32.21 -25.44 -56.35
N TYR A 1029 31.14 -24.71 -56.69
CA TYR A 1029 30.74 -23.52 -55.95
C TYR A 1029 29.23 -23.33 -55.86
N ILE A 1030 28.81 -22.62 -54.82
CA ILE A 1030 27.49 -22.03 -54.68
C ILE A 1030 27.70 -20.53 -54.54
N ALA A 1031 27.09 -19.73 -55.41
CA ALA A 1031 27.17 -18.28 -55.35
C ALA A 1031 25.77 -17.68 -55.31
N VAL A 1032 25.54 -16.75 -54.38
CA VAL A 1032 24.31 -15.96 -54.27
C VAL A 1032 24.65 -14.53 -54.64
N ILE A 1033 24.06 -14.04 -55.73
CA ILE A 1033 24.35 -12.73 -56.30
C ILE A 1033 23.07 -11.93 -56.56
N LEU A 1034 23.22 -10.61 -56.60
CA LEU A 1034 22.28 -9.72 -57.29
C LEU A 1034 22.81 -9.50 -58.70
N ALA A 1035 22.00 -9.83 -59.71
CA ALA A 1035 22.32 -9.63 -61.12
C ALA A 1035 22.27 -8.14 -61.50
N ARG A 1036 22.64 -7.79 -62.74
CA ARG A 1036 22.69 -6.38 -63.20
C ARG A 1036 21.34 -5.65 -63.11
N ASN A 1037 20.23 -6.38 -63.23
CA ASN A 1037 18.88 -5.86 -63.09
C ASN A 1037 18.39 -5.83 -61.61
N GLY A 1038 19.27 -6.15 -60.66
CA GLY A 1038 18.99 -6.23 -59.22
C GLY A 1038 18.25 -7.50 -58.79
N SER A 1039 17.92 -8.42 -59.70
CA SER A 1039 17.25 -9.68 -59.36
C SER A 1039 18.19 -10.61 -58.58
N LEU A 1040 17.64 -11.33 -57.60
CA LEU A 1040 18.38 -12.36 -56.88
C LEU A 1040 18.61 -13.56 -57.80
N GLN A 1041 19.84 -14.04 -57.87
CA GLN A 1041 20.20 -15.27 -58.56
C GLN A 1041 21.05 -16.15 -57.65
N ILE A 1042 20.77 -17.45 -57.67
CA ILE A 1042 21.54 -18.45 -56.95
C ILE A 1042 22.13 -19.43 -57.96
N TRP A 1043 23.45 -19.52 -57.98
CA TRP A 1043 24.24 -20.30 -58.90
C TRP A 1043 24.81 -21.52 -58.19
N TYR A 1044 24.65 -22.70 -58.79
CA TYR A 1044 25.14 -23.98 -58.26
C TYR A 1044 25.98 -24.69 -59.31
N HIS A 1045 27.29 -24.77 -59.09
CA HIS A 1045 28.20 -25.59 -59.88
C HIS A 1045 28.67 -26.78 -59.06
N LEU A 1046 27.90 -27.88 -59.10
CA LEU A 1046 28.09 -29.05 -58.22
C LEU A 1046 28.84 -30.21 -58.88
N HIS A 1047 29.08 -30.16 -60.19
CA HIS A 1047 29.83 -31.16 -60.94
C HIS A 1047 30.71 -30.45 -61.96
N VAL A 1048 32.01 -30.73 -61.93
CA VAL A 1048 33.03 -30.08 -62.79
C VAL A 1048 32.72 -30.27 -64.28
N ASP A 1049 32.09 -31.38 -64.65
CA ASP A 1049 31.75 -31.72 -66.04
C ASP A 1049 30.39 -31.18 -66.53
N ARG A 1050 29.67 -30.40 -65.70
CA ARG A 1050 28.34 -29.85 -66.04
C ARG A 1050 28.27 -28.35 -65.80
N ARG A 1051 27.55 -27.65 -66.67
CA ARG A 1051 27.31 -26.21 -66.53
C ARG A 1051 26.61 -25.88 -65.21
N PRO A 1052 26.86 -24.69 -64.62
CA PRO A 1052 26.20 -24.26 -63.39
C PRO A 1052 24.68 -24.17 -63.59
N ASP A 1053 23.93 -24.68 -62.61
CA ASP A 1053 22.48 -24.50 -62.53
C ASP A 1053 22.16 -23.14 -61.91
N VAL A 1054 21.33 -22.33 -62.59
CA VAL A 1054 20.93 -20.99 -62.13
C VAL A 1054 19.48 -20.98 -61.69
N PHE A 1055 19.24 -20.49 -60.47
CA PHE A 1055 17.91 -20.27 -59.93
C PHE A 1055 17.67 -18.78 -59.71
N SER A 1056 16.80 -18.19 -60.54
CA SER A 1056 16.31 -16.81 -60.38
C SER A 1056 14.83 -16.84 -59.94
N PRO A 1057 14.54 -16.70 -58.63
CA PRO A 1057 13.19 -16.80 -58.05
C PRO A 1057 12.31 -15.58 -58.30
N ARG A 1058 12.91 -14.38 -58.43
CA ARG A 1058 12.20 -13.10 -58.56
C ARG A 1058 12.86 -12.25 -59.65
N PRO A 1059 12.11 -11.76 -60.65
CA PRO A 1059 12.64 -10.83 -61.65
C PRO A 1059 12.74 -9.38 -61.12
N SER A 1060 12.11 -9.06 -59.98
CA SER A 1060 12.14 -7.75 -59.34
C SER A 1060 13.46 -7.49 -58.62
N SER A 1061 13.96 -6.24 -58.68
CA SER A 1061 15.18 -5.83 -57.99
C SER A 1061 15.03 -5.93 -56.47
N LEU A 1062 16.02 -6.52 -55.79
CA LEU A 1062 16.18 -6.49 -54.32
C LEU A 1062 17.27 -5.50 -53.85
N ALA A 1063 17.80 -4.70 -54.77
CA ALA A 1063 18.74 -3.61 -54.46
C ALA A 1063 17.98 -2.28 -54.22
N ASP A 1064 16.95 -2.32 -53.37
CA ASP A 1064 15.99 -1.23 -53.13
C ASP A 1064 16.25 -0.45 -51.83
N GLY A 1065 17.33 -0.75 -51.11
CA GLY A 1065 17.66 -0.14 -49.83
C GLY A 1065 16.82 -0.62 -48.64
N HIS A 1066 15.98 -1.65 -48.80
CA HIS A 1066 15.23 -2.27 -47.71
C HIS A 1066 15.91 -3.55 -47.21
N LEU A 1067 15.51 -4.01 -46.02
CA LEU A 1067 15.98 -5.25 -45.43
C LEU A 1067 15.29 -6.47 -46.05
N HIS A 1068 16.06 -7.35 -46.67
CA HIS A 1068 15.58 -8.61 -47.24
C HIS A 1068 16.14 -9.79 -46.47
N ARG A 1069 15.27 -10.72 -46.03
CA ARG A 1069 15.67 -11.96 -45.37
C ARG A 1069 15.69 -13.11 -46.37
N ILE A 1070 16.82 -13.78 -46.50
CA ILE A 1070 17.03 -14.89 -47.41
C ILE A 1070 17.28 -16.16 -46.61
N ARG A 1071 16.51 -17.22 -46.87
CA ARG A 1071 16.80 -18.58 -46.41
C ARG A 1071 16.79 -19.54 -47.58
N ILE A 1072 17.91 -20.23 -47.77
CA ILE A 1072 18.11 -21.23 -48.81
C ILE A 1072 18.34 -22.57 -48.11
N HIS A 1073 17.48 -23.54 -48.38
CA HIS A 1073 17.67 -24.92 -47.99
C HIS A 1073 17.83 -25.76 -49.26
N ARG A 1074 18.95 -26.45 -49.42
CA ARG A 1074 19.16 -27.37 -50.55
C ARG A 1074 19.21 -28.80 -50.02
N GLU A 1075 18.49 -29.69 -50.70
CA GLU A 1075 18.59 -31.13 -50.49
C GLU A 1075 18.79 -31.84 -51.84
N GLY A 1076 20.02 -32.27 -52.14
CA GLY A 1076 20.35 -32.84 -53.44
C GLY A 1076 20.11 -31.82 -54.57
N LYS A 1077 19.22 -32.11 -55.52
CA LYS A 1077 18.91 -31.18 -56.64
C LYS A 1077 17.78 -30.20 -56.34
N ASP A 1078 17.11 -30.36 -55.20
CA ASP A 1078 15.96 -29.54 -54.84
C ASP A 1078 16.44 -28.35 -53.98
N VAL A 1079 16.08 -27.15 -54.39
CA VAL A 1079 16.40 -25.90 -53.71
C VAL A 1079 15.09 -25.27 -53.23
N TYR A 1080 15.01 -25.01 -51.93
CA TYR A 1080 13.93 -24.30 -51.28
C TYR A 1080 14.43 -22.92 -50.91
N LEU A 1081 13.75 -21.88 -51.40
CA LEU A 1081 14.08 -20.51 -51.07
C LEU A 1081 12.89 -19.82 -50.40
N GLN A 1082 13.20 -19.14 -49.30
CA GLN A 1082 12.30 -18.19 -48.66
C GLN A 1082 12.92 -16.79 -48.76
N VAL A 1083 12.17 -15.86 -49.35
CA VAL A 1083 12.52 -14.43 -49.41
C VAL A 1083 11.48 -13.67 -48.59
N SER A 1084 11.91 -13.10 -47.46
CA SER A 1084 11.04 -12.46 -46.45
C SER A 1084 9.93 -13.40 -45.96
N ASN A 1085 8.68 -13.26 -46.43
CA ASN A 1085 7.53 -14.09 -46.02
C ASN A 1085 6.96 -15.01 -47.12
N GLU A 1086 7.55 -15.03 -48.32
CA GLU A 1086 7.09 -15.89 -49.42
C GLU A 1086 7.98 -17.13 -49.60
N TYR A 1087 7.33 -18.29 -49.73
CA TYR A 1087 7.99 -19.57 -50.03
C TYR A 1087 7.93 -19.87 -51.52
N ILE A 1088 9.09 -20.06 -52.15
CA ILE A 1088 9.19 -20.38 -53.58
C ILE A 1088 9.82 -21.76 -53.72
N TYR A 1089 9.08 -22.71 -54.29
CA TYR A 1089 9.53 -24.06 -54.62
C TYR A 1089 9.81 -24.16 -56.12
N LYS A 1090 10.99 -24.64 -56.51
CA LYS A 1090 11.27 -24.99 -57.91
C LYS A 1090 12.18 -26.20 -58.02
N ARG A 1091 11.78 -27.15 -58.85
CA ARG A 1091 12.59 -28.29 -59.28
C ARG A 1091 13.40 -27.86 -60.51
N CYS A 1092 14.71 -27.71 -60.39
CA CYS A 1092 15.56 -27.21 -61.48
C CYS A 1092 15.57 -28.17 -62.68
N ARG A 1093 15.15 -27.67 -63.86
CA ARG A 1093 15.49 -28.22 -65.18
C ARG A 1093 16.34 -27.17 -65.90
N SER A 1094 17.50 -27.60 -66.37
CA SER A 1094 18.51 -26.89 -67.18
C SER A 1094 18.03 -25.58 -67.82
N CYS A 1095 18.72 -24.47 -67.50
CA CYS A 1095 18.63 -23.20 -68.22
C CYS A 1095 20.03 -22.78 -68.70
N GLU A 1096 20.12 -22.15 -69.88
CA GLU A 1096 21.37 -21.77 -70.55
C GLU A 1096 21.89 -20.38 -70.13
N ASN A 1097 23.24 -20.22 -70.16
CA ASN A 1097 24.07 -18.97 -70.14
C ASN A 1097 24.16 -18.18 -68.80
N VAL A 1098 25.27 -17.61 -68.26
CA VAL A 1098 26.70 -17.35 -68.61
C VAL A 1098 27.53 -17.26 -67.29
N ASP A 1099 28.73 -17.85 -67.16
CA ASP A 1099 29.62 -17.75 -65.95
C ASP A 1099 30.14 -16.32 -65.65
N GLU A 1100 29.96 -15.37 -66.58
CA GLU A 1100 30.51 -14.02 -66.52
C GLU A 1100 29.81 -13.14 -65.46
N GLU A 1101 28.54 -13.39 -65.13
CA GLU A 1101 27.79 -12.61 -64.13
C GLU A 1101 28.31 -12.82 -62.70
N VAL A 1102 28.70 -14.05 -62.35
CA VAL A 1102 29.25 -14.38 -61.03
C VAL A 1102 30.62 -13.74 -60.84
N MET A 1103 31.48 -13.82 -61.87
CA MET A 1103 32.80 -13.19 -61.88
C MET A 1103 32.70 -11.66 -61.80
N GLN A 1104 31.74 -11.07 -62.51
CA GLN A 1104 31.51 -9.63 -62.47
C GLN A 1104 30.96 -9.17 -61.12
N ALA A 1105 29.99 -9.88 -60.53
CA ALA A 1105 29.50 -9.59 -59.18
C ALA A 1105 30.61 -9.72 -58.13
N GLY A 1106 31.48 -10.72 -58.26
CA GLY A 1106 32.65 -10.90 -57.40
C GLY A 1106 33.65 -9.73 -57.51
N SER A 1107 33.89 -9.22 -58.72
CA SER A 1107 34.79 -8.06 -58.94
C SER A 1107 34.23 -6.72 -58.44
N LYS A 1108 32.89 -6.60 -58.36
CA LYS A 1108 32.21 -5.40 -57.85
C LYS A 1108 32.08 -5.39 -56.32
N GLY A 1109 32.16 -6.56 -55.69
CA GLY A 1109 32.05 -6.73 -54.25
C GLY A 1109 30.63 -6.51 -53.74
N PHE A 1110 30.50 -6.35 -52.42
CA PHE A 1110 29.24 -5.99 -51.76
C PHE A 1110 29.40 -4.68 -51.01
N ILE A 1111 28.44 -3.77 -51.19
CA ILE A 1111 28.35 -2.52 -50.46
C ILE A 1111 26.95 -2.47 -49.84
N GLY A 1112 26.89 -2.43 -48.52
CA GLY A 1112 25.63 -2.54 -47.79
C GLY A 1112 25.82 -3.17 -46.43
N CYS A 1113 24.74 -3.68 -45.86
CA CYS A 1113 24.77 -4.33 -44.56
C CYS A 1113 24.36 -5.80 -44.68
N LEU A 1114 25.14 -6.69 -44.07
CA LEU A 1114 24.81 -8.12 -43.91
C LEU A 1114 24.60 -8.42 -42.43
N SER A 1115 23.50 -9.09 -42.11
CA SER A 1115 23.12 -9.50 -40.76
C SER A 1115 22.82 -10.99 -40.70
N SER A 1116 23.12 -11.59 -39.55
CA SER A 1116 22.70 -12.95 -39.19
C SER A 1116 23.11 -14.00 -40.24
N VAL A 1117 24.31 -13.85 -40.82
CA VAL A 1117 24.83 -14.77 -41.84
C VAL A 1117 25.18 -16.11 -41.18
N GLN A 1118 24.49 -17.16 -41.62
CA GLN A 1118 24.62 -18.53 -41.15
C GLN A 1118 24.75 -19.48 -42.34
N PHE A 1119 25.76 -20.35 -42.28
CA PHE A 1119 25.94 -21.48 -43.20
C PHE A 1119 26.01 -22.76 -42.37
N ASN A 1120 25.02 -23.63 -42.50
CA ASN A 1120 24.78 -24.79 -41.64
C ASN A 1120 24.79 -24.40 -40.15
N HIS A 1121 25.77 -24.88 -39.38
CA HIS A 1121 25.95 -24.57 -37.96
C HIS A 1121 27.00 -23.46 -37.71
N MET A 1122 27.48 -22.82 -38.77
CA MET A 1122 28.56 -21.83 -38.70
C MET A 1122 27.99 -20.41 -38.86
N ALA A 1123 28.53 -19.47 -38.08
CA ALA A 1123 28.20 -18.04 -38.13
C ALA A 1123 29.44 -17.18 -38.49
N PRO A 1124 29.80 -17.07 -39.79
CA PRO A 1124 31.05 -16.46 -40.24
C PRO A 1124 31.27 -15.02 -39.78
N LEU A 1125 30.23 -14.17 -39.82
CA LEU A 1125 30.34 -12.76 -39.40
C LEU A 1125 30.61 -12.62 -37.90
N LYS A 1126 29.94 -13.46 -37.08
CA LYS A 1126 30.15 -13.48 -35.64
C LYS A 1126 31.56 -13.96 -35.28
N ALA A 1127 32.06 -14.97 -35.99
CA ALA A 1127 33.44 -15.42 -35.83
C ALA A 1127 34.47 -14.34 -36.23
N ALA A 1128 34.19 -13.56 -37.27
CA ALA A 1128 35.05 -12.46 -37.71
C ALA A 1128 35.14 -11.29 -36.69
N LEU A 1129 34.04 -10.98 -36.01
CA LEU A 1129 34.00 -9.93 -34.99
C LEU A 1129 34.64 -10.36 -33.66
N LEU A 1130 34.32 -11.57 -33.19
CA LEU A 1130 34.73 -12.04 -31.86
C LEU A 1130 36.15 -12.63 -31.80
N ASN A 1131 36.65 -13.21 -32.90
CA ASN A 1131 37.92 -13.94 -32.92
C ASN A 1131 38.93 -13.34 -33.90
N ARG A 1132 39.26 -12.04 -33.73
CA ARG A 1132 40.31 -11.35 -34.51
C ARG A 1132 41.68 -11.99 -34.23
N GLY A 1133 42.07 -12.97 -35.04
CA GLY A 1133 43.33 -13.73 -34.90
C GLY A 1133 43.21 -15.24 -35.10
N SER A 1134 42.00 -15.79 -35.30
CA SER A 1134 41.82 -17.21 -35.62
C SER A 1134 42.30 -17.54 -37.04
N SER A 1135 42.98 -18.68 -37.23
CA SER A 1135 43.40 -19.18 -38.55
C SER A 1135 42.23 -19.56 -39.48
N LEU A 1136 41.01 -19.62 -38.93
CA LEU A 1136 39.78 -19.96 -39.64
C LEU A 1136 39.12 -18.78 -40.35
N VAL A 1137 39.44 -17.54 -39.98
CA VAL A 1137 38.77 -16.35 -40.52
C VAL A 1137 39.78 -15.33 -41.02
N SER A 1138 39.68 -14.97 -42.30
CA SER A 1138 40.46 -13.90 -42.92
C SER A 1138 39.53 -12.73 -43.25
N VAL A 1139 39.83 -11.58 -42.68
CA VAL A 1139 39.13 -10.32 -42.97
C VAL A 1139 40.02 -9.45 -43.84
N ARG A 1140 39.51 -9.03 -45.00
CA ARG A 1140 40.15 -8.05 -45.88
C ARG A 1140 39.34 -6.76 -45.84
N GLY A 1141 40.01 -5.60 -45.75
CA GLY A 1141 39.35 -4.28 -45.61
C GLY A 1141 38.84 -3.97 -44.19
N HIS A 1142 38.18 -2.82 -44.01
CA HIS A 1142 37.66 -2.37 -42.71
C HIS A 1142 36.20 -2.81 -42.53
N LEU A 1143 35.91 -3.61 -41.51
CA LEU A 1143 34.56 -4.01 -41.12
C LEU A 1143 34.09 -3.19 -39.91
N VAL A 1144 32.84 -2.71 -39.97
CA VAL A 1144 32.21 -1.98 -38.86
C VAL A 1144 30.94 -2.71 -38.44
N GLU A 1145 30.76 -2.93 -37.14
CA GLU A 1145 29.51 -3.48 -36.62
C GLU A 1145 28.35 -2.52 -36.88
N SER A 1146 27.20 -3.06 -37.27
CA SER A 1146 26.04 -2.27 -37.69
C SER A 1146 24.75 -2.94 -37.22
N ASN A 1147 23.66 -2.19 -37.14
CA ASN A 1147 22.31 -2.72 -36.88
C ASN A 1147 21.47 -2.85 -38.16
N CYS A 1148 22.09 -2.65 -39.33
CA CYS A 1148 21.45 -2.63 -40.65
C CYS A 1148 20.17 -1.77 -40.77
N GLY A 1149 19.99 -0.74 -39.93
CA GLY A 1149 18.83 0.16 -40.00
C GLY A 1149 17.49 -0.46 -39.59
N ALA A 1150 17.47 -1.52 -38.76
CA ALA A 1150 16.22 -2.05 -38.23
C ALA A 1150 15.44 -0.96 -37.46
N PRO A 1151 14.11 -0.82 -37.66
CA PRO A 1151 13.31 0.12 -36.89
C PRO A 1151 13.37 -0.29 -35.40
N ALA A 1152 13.70 0.66 -34.53
CA ALA A 1152 13.42 0.53 -33.11
C ALA A 1152 11.90 0.34 -32.97
N ASP A 1153 11.47 -0.70 -32.26
CA ASP A 1153 10.06 -0.86 -31.91
C ASP A 1153 9.58 0.42 -31.24
N SER A 1154 8.66 1.10 -31.90
CA SER A 1154 8.02 2.32 -31.44
C SER A 1154 7.06 2.00 -30.31
N THR A 1155 7.53 2.02 -29.07
CA THR A 1155 6.70 2.34 -27.91
C THR A 1155 6.90 3.82 -27.57
N THR A 1156 5.95 4.60 -28.05
CA THR A 1156 5.57 5.96 -27.68
C THR A 1156 6.25 6.53 -26.42
N SER A 1157 7.23 7.42 -26.63
CA SER A 1157 7.42 8.60 -25.80
C SER A 1157 6.52 9.71 -26.34
N HIS A 1158 5.45 10.06 -25.62
CA HIS A 1158 4.74 11.32 -25.83
C HIS A 1158 5.25 12.35 -24.81
N PRO A 1159 5.82 13.48 -25.25
CA PRO A 1159 5.71 14.74 -24.53
C PRO A 1159 4.46 15.48 -25.03
N LEU A 1160 3.62 15.93 -24.10
CA LEU A 1160 2.48 16.80 -24.35
C LEU A 1160 2.92 18.17 -24.90
N SER A 1161 2.26 18.62 -25.97
CA SER A 1161 1.96 20.06 -26.16
C SER A 1161 0.82 20.29 -27.17
N GLY A 1162 -0.28 20.88 -26.66
CA GLY A 1162 -0.96 22.02 -27.28
C GLY A 1162 -1.76 21.88 -28.59
N LYS A 1163 -3.10 21.81 -28.43
CA LYS A 1163 -4.19 22.48 -29.19
C LYS A 1163 -4.45 22.24 -30.69
N CYS A 1164 -5.71 21.84 -30.92
CA CYS A 1164 -6.68 22.20 -31.99
C CYS A 1164 -6.40 21.84 -33.46
N CYS A 1165 -7.25 20.97 -34.04
CA CYS A 1165 -8.33 21.38 -34.98
C CYS A 1165 -9.23 20.18 -35.40
N TYR A 1166 -10.51 20.48 -35.61
CA TYR A 1166 -11.56 19.63 -36.20
C TYR A 1166 -11.22 19.18 -37.64
N GLN A 1167 -11.59 17.96 -38.04
CA GLN A 1167 -12.64 17.71 -39.04
C GLN A 1167 -12.87 16.22 -39.36
N ALA A 1168 -14.13 15.96 -39.71
CA ALA A 1168 -14.77 14.68 -39.96
C ALA A 1168 -14.63 14.18 -41.42
N ALA A 1169 -14.79 12.87 -41.64
CA ALA A 1169 -15.60 12.23 -42.71
C ALA A 1169 -15.30 10.71 -42.71
N LYS A 1170 -16.25 9.82 -42.38
CA LYS A 1170 -17.43 9.30 -43.11
C LYS A 1170 -17.13 8.26 -44.21
N THR A 1171 -17.83 7.12 -44.04
CA THR A 1171 -18.47 6.24 -45.07
C THR A 1171 -17.54 5.39 -45.96
N ASN A 1172 -17.87 4.20 -46.44
CA ASN A 1172 -19.08 3.36 -46.49
C ASN A 1172 -18.63 1.93 -46.92
N LYS A 1173 -19.16 0.85 -46.35
CA LYS A 1173 -20.22 -0.06 -46.88
C LYS A 1173 -19.85 -1.08 -47.98
N ASP A 1174 -20.39 -2.29 -47.73
CA ASP A 1174 -21.04 -3.27 -48.63
C ASP A 1174 -20.27 -4.59 -48.85
N ASN A 1175 -20.76 -5.70 -48.27
CA ASN A 1175 -21.80 -6.66 -48.77
C ASN A 1175 -21.17 -7.79 -49.62
N ILE A 1176 -21.59 -9.05 -49.74
CA ILE A 1176 -22.70 -9.92 -49.28
C ILE A 1176 -22.32 -11.36 -49.77
N SER A 1177 -22.71 -12.43 -49.08
CA SER A 1177 -23.49 -13.58 -49.64
C SER A 1177 -23.29 -14.93 -48.93
N LEU A 1178 -24.43 -15.58 -48.69
CA LEU A 1178 -24.69 -16.90 -48.12
C LEU A 1178 -24.58 -18.03 -49.17
N HIS A 1179 -24.47 -19.30 -48.73
CA HIS A 1179 -25.53 -20.29 -48.96
C HIS A 1179 -25.43 -21.56 -48.08
N ASP A 1180 -26.62 -22.07 -47.73
CA ASP A 1180 -26.98 -23.15 -46.81
C ASP A 1180 -27.02 -24.58 -47.40
N SER A 1181 -27.14 -25.56 -46.47
CA SER A 1181 -27.92 -26.82 -46.55
C SER A 1181 -27.34 -28.02 -47.31
N ALA A 1182 -27.53 -29.29 -46.93
CA ALA A 1182 -28.18 -29.97 -45.80
C ALA A 1182 -27.78 -31.46 -45.88
N VAL A 1183 -27.65 -32.20 -44.77
CA VAL A 1183 -28.10 -33.61 -44.66
C VAL A 1183 -28.39 -33.91 -43.17
N ILE A 1184 -29.63 -33.66 -42.77
CA ILE A 1184 -30.23 -34.11 -41.50
C ILE A 1184 -31.00 -35.39 -41.82
N GLY A 1185 -30.52 -36.51 -41.27
CA GLY A 1185 -31.18 -37.82 -41.40
C GLY A 1185 -30.55 -38.92 -40.55
N GLY A 1186 -29.25 -38.80 -40.21
CA GLY A 1186 -28.54 -39.79 -39.40
C GLY A 1186 -28.41 -39.46 -37.90
N VAL A 1187 -28.64 -38.21 -37.49
CA VAL A 1187 -28.30 -37.74 -36.12
C VAL A 1187 -29.44 -37.99 -35.12
N VAL A 1188 -30.69 -38.04 -35.58
CA VAL A 1188 -31.86 -38.14 -34.68
C VAL A 1188 -32.03 -39.54 -34.09
N SER A 1189 -31.58 -40.59 -34.78
CA SER A 1189 -31.65 -41.98 -34.27
C SER A 1189 -30.54 -42.32 -33.27
N ALA A 1190 -29.35 -41.73 -33.39
CA ALA A 1190 -28.23 -41.94 -32.45
C ALA A 1190 -28.46 -41.27 -31.09
N VAL A 1191 -29.08 -40.09 -31.07
CA VAL A 1191 -29.32 -39.32 -29.83
C VAL A 1191 -30.37 -40.00 -28.94
N ILE A 1192 -31.37 -40.65 -29.51
CA ILE A 1192 -32.40 -41.38 -28.75
C ILE A 1192 -31.81 -42.65 -28.10
N PHE A 1193 -30.87 -43.32 -28.77
CA PHE A 1193 -30.24 -44.53 -28.24
C PHE A 1193 -29.24 -44.24 -27.10
N ILE A 1194 -28.48 -43.14 -27.22
CA ILE A 1194 -27.53 -42.71 -26.18
C ILE A 1194 -28.26 -42.21 -24.93
N THR A 1195 -29.36 -41.49 -25.09
CA THR A 1195 -30.16 -40.99 -23.94
C THR A 1195 -30.80 -42.13 -23.15
N LEU A 1196 -31.31 -43.18 -23.82
CA LEU A 1196 -31.82 -44.38 -23.15
C LEU A 1196 -30.73 -45.14 -22.39
N CYS A 1197 -29.50 -45.22 -22.92
CA CYS A 1197 -28.38 -45.86 -22.22
C CYS A 1197 -27.94 -45.08 -20.96
N VAL A 1198 -27.91 -43.75 -21.02
CA VAL A 1198 -27.54 -42.90 -19.88
C VAL A 1198 -28.57 -42.99 -18.75
N VAL A 1199 -29.86 -43.07 -19.07
CA VAL A 1199 -30.93 -43.21 -18.05
C VAL A 1199 -30.84 -44.56 -17.31
N VAL A 1200 -30.48 -45.65 -18.00
CA VAL A 1200 -30.27 -46.98 -17.38
C VAL A 1200 -29.03 -46.99 -16.48
N VAL A 1201 -27.95 -46.29 -16.87
CA VAL A 1201 -26.73 -46.18 -16.04
C VAL A 1201 -26.98 -45.30 -14.81
N MET A 1202 -27.70 -44.18 -14.96
CA MET A 1202 -28.03 -43.28 -13.84
C MET A 1202 -29.00 -43.92 -12.85
N THR A 1203 -29.95 -44.74 -13.31
CA THR A 1203 -30.83 -45.51 -12.40
C THR A 1203 -30.09 -46.62 -11.66
N ARG A 1204 -29.12 -47.31 -12.29
CA ARG A 1204 -28.22 -48.25 -11.60
C ARG A 1204 -27.30 -47.57 -10.58
N PHE A 1205 -26.75 -46.40 -10.92
CA PHE A 1205 -25.87 -45.63 -10.04
C PHE A 1205 -26.62 -45.08 -8.82
N LEU A 1206 -27.84 -44.55 -9.00
CA LEU A 1206 -28.67 -44.06 -7.90
C LEU A 1206 -29.21 -45.19 -7.01
N TYR A 1207 -29.41 -46.40 -7.54
CA TYR A 1207 -29.81 -47.56 -6.74
C TYR A 1207 -28.64 -48.10 -5.90
N GLN A 1208 -27.42 -48.15 -6.45
CA GLN A 1208 -26.21 -48.55 -5.70
C GLN A 1208 -25.82 -47.53 -4.62
N HIS A 1209 -25.99 -46.23 -4.88
CA HIS A 1209 -25.65 -45.18 -3.91
C HIS A 1209 -26.65 -45.08 -2.73
N ARG A 1210 -27.91 -45.53 -2.93
CA ARG A 1210 -28.92 -45.66 -1.86
C ARG A 1210 -28.67 -46.86 -0.95
N GLN A 1211 -28.04 -47.92 -1.45
CA GLN A 1211 -27.69 -49.10 -0.65
C GLN A 1211 -26.46 -48.83 0.22
N ALA A 1212 -25.45 -48.10 -0.31
CA ALA A 1212 -24.27 -47.70 0.46
C ALA A 1212 -24.54 -46.70 1.61
N ARG A 1213 -25.59 -45.85 1.49
CA ARG A 1213 -26.01 -44.95 2.59
C ARG A 1213 -26.75 -45.67 3.73
N ARG A 1214 -27.36 -46.83 3.49
CA ARG A 1214 -28.00 -47.62 4.56
C ARG A 1214 -26.98 -48.35 5.44
N ASP A 1215 -25.86 -48.79 4.89
CA ASP A 1215 -24.82 -49.51 5.64
C ASP A 1215 -23.88 -48.57 6.44
N ALA A 1216 -23.70 -47.31 6.01
CA ALA A 1216 -22.93 -46.31 6.76
C ALA A 1216 -23.67 -45.83 8.03
N SER A 1217 -25.00 -45.70 7.98
CA SER A 1217 -25.83 -45.29 9.12
C SER A 1217 -25.90 -46.32 10.24
N ILE A 1218 -25.54 -47.58 9.97
CA ILE A 1218 -25.55 -48.67 10.97
C ILE A 1218 -24.19 -48.74 11.70
N LYS A 1219 -23.07 -48.39 11.04
CA LYS A 1219 -21.72 -48.33 11.66
C LYS A 1219 -21.48 -47.10 12.54
N GLU A 1220 -22.16 -45.98 12.28
CA GLU A 1220 -22.02 -44.76 13.08
C GLU A 1220 -22.70 -44.88 14.46
N LYS A 1221 -23.77 -45.71 14.56
CA LYS A 1221 -24.45 -46.00 15.83
C LYS A 1221 -23.69 -46.94 16.78
N GLU A 1222 -22.80 -47.80 16.28
CA GLU A 1222 -21.97 -48.70 17.12
C GLU A 1222 -20.67 -48.04 17.63
N HIS A 1223 -20.18 -46.98 16.97
CA HIS A 1223 -18.98 -46.26 17.40
C HIS A 1223 -19.30 -45.22 18.48
N GLN A 1224 -20.48 -44.61 18.43
CA GLN A 1224 -20.91 -43.58 19.38
C GLN A 1224 -21.20 -44.17 20.77
N THR A 1225 -21.68 -45.41 20.87
CA THR A 1225 -21.91 -46.11 22.14
C THR A 1225 -20.61 -46.57 22.82
N ASN A 1226 -19.53 -46.75 22.05
CA ASN A 1226 -18.22 -47.18 22.58
C ASN A 1226 -17.33 -46.00 23.02
N LEU A 1227 -17.52 -44.79 22.47
CA LEU A 1227 -16.82 -43.58 22.95
C LEU A 1227 -17.43 -43.03 24.26
N GLU A 1228 -18.74 -43.22 24.47
CA GLU A 1228 -19.46 -42.76 25.67
C GLU A 1228 -19.11 -43.54 26.94
N ILE A 1229 -18.53 -44.75 26.78
CA ILE A 1229 -18.06 -45.60 27.88
C ILE A 1229 -16.59 -45.33 28.24
N ALA A 1230 -15.79 -44.79 27.31
CA ALA A 1230 -14.39 -44.43 27.54
C ALA A 1230 -14.21 -43.06 28.22
N CYS A 1231 -15.08 -42.09 27.94
CA CYS A 1231 -14.98 -40.74 28.51
C CYS A 1231 -15.51 -40.63 29.96
N ARG A 1232 -16.16 -41.68 30.49
CA ARG A 1232 -16.66 -41.74 31.88
C ARG A 1232 -15.63 -42.29 32.89
N ARG A 1233 -14.40 -42.61 32.47
CA ARG A 1233 -13.39 -43.25 33.33
C ARG A 1233 -12.18 -42.38 33.71
N GLU A 1234 -12.07 -41.15 33.21
CA GLU A 1234 -10.93 -40.26 33.52
C GLU A 1234 -11.30 -38.95 34.24
N ALA A 1235 -12.58 -38.70 34.56
CA ALA A 1235 -13.02 -37.49 35.26
C ALA A 1235 -13.27 -37.70 36.77
N ALA A 1236 -12.39 -38.44 37.44
CA ALA A 1236 -12.48 -38.64 38.89
C ALA A 1236 -11.11 -38.85 39.55
N TYR A 1237 -10.23 -37.84 39.57
CA TYR A 1237 -9.17 -37.69 40.59
C TYR A 1237 -8.70 -36.22 40.71
N GLN A 1238 -9.04 -35.61 41.87
CA GLN A 1238 -8.37 -34.51 42.63
C GLN A 1238 -8.21 -33.13 41.95
N ALA A 1239 -8.77 -31.99 42.41
CA ALA A 1239 -8.95 -31.34 43.72
C ALA A 1239 -7.65 -30.77 44.36
N GLU A 1240 -7.56 -29.42 44.30
CA GLU A 1240 -6.69 -28.37 44.92
C GLU A 1240 -6.16 -28.57 46.39
N PRO A 1241 -5.45 -27.60 47.04
CA PRO A 1241 -4.34 -26.68 46.66
C PRO A 1241 -3.25 -26.53 47.80
N ALA A 1242 -2.14 -25.77 47.61
CA ALA A 1242 -1.52 -24.86 48.63
C ALA A 1242 -0.10 -24.31 48.33
N TYR A 1243 0.02 -22.97 48.35
CA TYR A 1243 1.01 -22.05 48.95
C TYR A 1243 2.49 -22.41 49.27
N ARG A 1244 3.37 -21.46 48.87
CA ARG A 1244 4.41 -20.72 49.65
C ARG A 1244 5.93 -20.94 49.35
N THR A 1245 6.55 -19.81 48.97
CA THR A 1245 7.87 -19.22 49.37
C THR A 1245 9.23 -19.76 48.89
N GLU A 1246 10.01 -18.77 48.41
CA GLU A 1246 11.44 -18.46 48.62
C GLU A 1246 12.53 -18.92 47.63
N LEU A 1247 13.16 -17.87 47.06
CA LEU A 1247 14.59 -17.53 46.99
C LEU A 1247 15.58 -18.42 46.20
N GLU A 1248 16.18 -17.72 45.23
CA GLU A 1248 17.64 -17.56 45.00
C GLU A 1248 18.43 -18.45 44.01
N TYR A 1249 19.15 -17.69 43.16
CA TYR A 1249 20.44 -17.92 42.48
C TYR A 1249 20.59 -18.99 41.37
N SER A 1250 20.67 -18.47 40.13
CA SER A 1250 21.94 -18.31 39.37
C SER A 1250 22.11 -19.06 38.04
N MET A 1251 22.52 -18.22 37.07
CA MET A 1251 23.56 -18.43 36.06
C MET A 1251 23.29 -19.26 34.78
N LEU A 1252 23.39 -18.51 33.67
CA LEU A 1252 24.07 -18.85 32.40
C LEU A 1252 23.38 -19.89 31.49
N TRP A 1253 22.55 -19.43 30.53
CA TRP A 1253 22.90 -19.10 29.12
C TRP A 1253 21.66 -18.68 28.35
#